data_AF-A0A0F4G4E9-F1
#
_entry.id   AF-A0A0F4G4E9-F1
#
_cell.length_a   1.000
_cell.length_b   1.000
_cell.length_c   1.000
_cell.angle_alpha   90.00
_cell.angle_beta   90.00
_cell.angle_gamma   90.00
#
_symmetry.space_group_name_H-M   'P 1'
#
loop_
_entity.id
_entity.type
_entity.pdbx_description
1 polymer ?
#
loop_
_entity_poly.entity_id
_entity_poly.type
_entity_poly.pdbx_seq_one_letter_code
_entity_poly.pdbx_strand_id
1 'polypeptide(L)'
;MAALLLDTPAMMNKRHTQDYANASALEPYWGYLPKVVPCTNDPGTCDYLDVVYSTHAQGILFVGIMWIVFGSLVFFYGIGRRFVPARHSLPSKTTGEQLQQQRQSFLHRAATATSSSLRRHVLKETPLRSIFGRTTRLQVAILAFLVTYLTIFTFVGFRYESWNTPPNKQGYRKHRTSLGPWSDRIGVMAYAIVPFSVLLSTRESLLSLMTGIPYQNFMFLHRWMGYIIFVQSALHTIGWCIIEVRLYQPQPRVWYDFITQAYAVWGVVAMVVMTLMLAMSLPPVIRRTGYEVFRKAHYVMAMIFIGACYGHWEHLGVFLIAALVVWGVDRFFRLARTFVLHYDFLPESTSAMRFQAADATVQHFPDQIHGNVVRLDFLHNHSPWQVGQHFYLCFPESSIWQSHPFTPLSLPGLTKGGQQHSYVFRAKSGETKKMAEIALRKLSATAASTSPEMEGLANTPPTQPLTHDSNTPSTKVILTGPCGTSHTRDLDNSPGINVLLIAGGTGITFVLPVLFHLMTAPTPRGSADRKIEFIWVVRRRQDLEWVRPELDTLRAASARMNLTIRIFVTREGRDGVESVQPGSANILLGPHEKSPANNISALAPTPPLSDDDIHPSSSSASSAASSLRKPTQQSTVSELNHRPSLPTLITSFIDSTIRGPITVYASGPPEMITDVRRRVAESNDAGKVWKGDERGRVELVADDRVE
;
A
#
# COMPACT_ATOMS: atom_id res chain seq x y z
N MET A 1 -16.52 -21.97 28.95
CA MET A 1 -17.33 -21.30 27.91
C MET A 1 -18.00 -22.24 26.91
N ALA A 2 -17.53 -23.48 26.71
CA ALA A 2 -18.16 -24.46 25.81
C ALA A 2 -19.37 -25.23 26.40
N ALA A 3 -19.75 -24.98 27.66
CA ALA A 3 -20.85 -25.68 28.33
C ALA A 3 -22.12 -24.83 28.53
N LEU A 4 -22.12 -23.58 28.03
CA LEU A 4 -23.22 -22.61 28.23
C LEU A 4 -24.09 -22.37 26.98
N LEU A 5 -23.93 -23.21 25.95
CA LEU A 5 -24.68 -23.12 24.68
C LEU A 5 -25.64 -24.31 24.44
N LEU A 6 -25.83 -25.19 25.43
CA LEU A 6 -26.65 -26.40 25.27
C LEU A 6 -28.09 -26.28 25.79
N ASP A 7 -28.50 -25.13 26.32
CA ASP A 7 -29.87 -24.92 26.77
C ASP A 7 -30.47 -23.65 26.13
N THR A 8 -31.01 -23.81 24.92
CA THR A 8 -32.09 -22.96 24.43
C THR A 8 -33.31 -23.83 24.16
N PRO A 9 -34.39 -23.70 24.94
CA PRO A 9 -35.60 -24.47 24.73
C PRO A 9 -36.38 -23.89 23.53
N ALA A 10 -36.84 -24.79 22.66
CA ALA A 10 -37.99 -24.63 21.77
C ALA A 10 -38.24 -23.22 21.18
N MET A 11 -37.54 -22.86 20.10
CA MET A 11 -38.02 -21.81 19.20
C MET A 11 -38.20 -22.31 17.76
N MET A 12 -39.47 -22.51 17.44
CA MET A 12 -40.07 -22.70 16.13
C MET A 12 -39.61 -23.93 15.34
N ASN A 13 -40.60 -24.78 15.05
CA ASN A 13 -40.55 -25.87 14.09
C ASN A 13 -40.21 -25.26 12.71
N LYS A 14 -38.91 -25.01 12.44
CA LYS A 14 -38.40 -24.60 11.14
C LYS A 14 -38.90 -25.65 10.15
N ARG A 15 -39.41 -25.23 8.99
CA ARG A 15 -39.95 -26.15 7.99
C ARG A 15 -38.81 -26.92 7.32
N HIS A 16 -38.21 -27.84 8.06
CA HIS A 16 -37.18 -28.71 7.56
C HIS A 16 -37.84 -29.87 6.82
N THR A 17 -37.17 -30.40 5.81
CA THR A 17 -37.67 -31.57 5.09
C THR A 17 -37.67 -32.84 5.97
N GLN A 18 -37.00 -32.82 7.11
CA GLN A 18 -36.88 -33.94 8.04
C GLN A 18 -37.72 -33.72 9.29
N ASP A 19 -38.32 -34.80 9.78
CA ASP A 19 -39.08 -34.82 11.03
C ASP A 19 -38.14 -35.15 12.20
N TYR A 20 -37.72 -34.11 12.93
CA TYR A 20 -36.85 -34.24 14.09
C TYR A 20 -37.58 -34.76 15.33
N ALA A 21 -38.91 -34.61 15.41
CA ALA A 21 -39.67 -35.01 16.59
C ALA A 21 -39.78 -36.53 16.70
N ASN A 22 -39.84 -37.22 15.56
CA ASN A 22 -39.94 -38.67 15.47
C ASN A 22 -38.62 -39.34 15.02
N ALA A 23 -37.49 -38.62 15.13
CA ALA A 23 -36.19 -39.14 14.73
C ALA A 23 -35.70 -40.24 15.70
N SER A 24 -35.37 -41.42 15.18
CA SER A 24 -34.75 -42.48 15.97
C SER A 24 -33.29 -42.20 16.34
N ALA A 25 -32.57 -41.51 15.46
CA ALA A 25 -31.20 -41.05 15.68
C ALA A 25 -30.90 -39.78 14.88
N LEU A 26 -29.96 -38.98 15.37
CA LEU A 26 -29.48 -37.76 14.73
C LEU A 26 -27.97 -37.86 14.50
N GLU A 27 -27.54 -37.77 13.24
CA GLU A 27 -26.14 -37.71 12.84
C GLU A 27 -25.68 -36.24 12.76
N PRO A 28 -24.66 -35.82 13.53
CA PRO A 28 -24.24 -34.43 13.56
C PRO A 28 -23.45 -34.03 12.31
N TYR A 29 -23.70 -32.81 11.80
CA TYR A 29 -22.93 -32.18 10.71
C TYR A 29 -22.43 -30.81 11.12
N TRP A 30 -21.17 -30.51 10.84
CA TRP A 30 -20.59 -29.21 11.19
C TRP A 30 -21.12 -28.10 10.27
N GLY A 31 -21.59 -26.99 10.84
CA GLY A 31 -22.11 -25.86 10.05
C GLY A 31 -23.48 -26.08 9.44
N TYR A 32 -24.19 -27.17 9.79
CA TYR A 32 -25.53 -27.50 9.33
C TYR A 32 -26.36 -28.14 10.44
N LEU A 33 -27.63 -28.38 10.16
CA LEU A 33 -28.51 -29.13 11.06
C LEU A 33 -28.12 -30.62 11.07
N PRO A 34 -28.38 -31.37 12.16
CA PRO A 34 -28.16 -32.82 12.19
C PRO A 34 -29.06 -33.57 11.19
N LYS A 35 -28.58 -34.69 10.65
CA LYS A 35 -29.35 -35.55 9.74
C LYS A 35 -30.14 -36.60 10.53
N VAL A 36 -31.44 -36.74 10.24
CA VAL A 36 -32.28 -37.84 10.79
C VAL A 36 -31.94 -39.17 10.10
N VAL A 37 -31.65 -40.21 10.89
CA VAL A 37 -31.31 -41.56 10.42
C VAL A 37 -32.10 -42.64 11.18
N PRO A 38 -32.74 -43.62 10.48
CA PRO A 38 -32.86 -43.72 9.03
C PRO A 38 -33.83 -42.68 8.45
N CYS A 39 -33.69 -42.37 7.17
CA CYS A 39 -34.62 -41.47 6.49
C CYS A 39 -36.00 -42.13 6.35
N THR A 40 -37.04 -41.47 6.87
CA THR A 40 -38.43 -41.96 6.85
C THR A 40 -39.29 -41.36 5.74
N ASN A 41 -38.71 -40.50 4.90
CA ASN A 41 -39.38 -39.89 3.74
C ASN A 41 -39.43 -40.85 2.54
N ASP A 42 -40.02 -40.41 1.42
CA ASP A 42 -40.01 -41.17 0.17
C ASP A 42 -38.57 -41.34 -0.38
N PRO A 43 -38.30 -42.40 -1.18
CA PRO A 43 -36.96 -42.70 -1.68
C PRO A 43 -36.28 -41.53 -2.41
N GLY A 44 -37.02 -40.75 -3.20
CA GLY A 44 -36.48 -39.60 -3.93
C GLY A 44 -36.12 -38.44 -2.99
N THR A 45 -36.92 -38.21 -1.95
CA THR A 45 -36.56 -37.26 -0.89
C THR A 45 -35.33 -37.70 -0.11
N CYS A 46 -35.23 -38.99 0.24
CA CYS A 46 -34.08 -39.49 0.98
C CYS A 46 -32.80 -39.38 0.16
N ASP A 47 -32.82 -39.76 -1.12
CA ASP A 47 -31.66 -39.62 -2.02
C ASP A 47 -31.25 -38.15 -2.22
N TYR A 48 -32.22 -37.24 -2.36
CA TYR A 48 -31.93 -35.80 -2.39
C TYR A 48 -31.25 -35.31 -1.10
N LEU A 49 -31.77 -35.73 0.07
CA LEU A 49 -31.17 -35.36 1.36
C LEU A 49 -29.75 -35.91 1.47
N ASP A 50 -29.49 -37.14 1.02
CA ASP A 50 -28.14 -37.69 0.98
C ASP A 50 -27.19 -36.81 0.17
N VAL A 51 -27.64 -36.31 -0.99
CA VAL A 51 -26.86 -35.34 -1.79
C VAL A 51 -26.68 -34.01 -1.06
N VAL A 52 -27.70 -33.45 -0.42
CA VAL A 52 -27.58 -32.19 0.35
C VAL A 52 -26.50 -32.33 1.43
N TYR A 53 -26.61 -33.35 2.27
CA TYR A 53 -25.70 -33.57 3.39
C TYR A 53 -24.28 -33.92 2.94
N SER A 54 -24.12 -34.76 1.91
CA SER A 54 -22.80 -35.07 1.36
C SER A 54 -22.14 -33.85 0.73
N THR A 55 -22.91 -33.04 -0.01
CA THR A 55 -22.44 -31.81 -0.66
C THR A 55 -22.00 -30.78 0.37
N HIS A 56 -22.75 -30.64 1.46
CA HIS A 56 -22.40 -29.76 2.57
C HIS A 56 -21.10 -30.21 3.25
N ALA A 57 -20.98 -31.48 3.63
CA ALA A 57 -19.77 -32.02 4.27
C ALA A 57 -18.51 -31.80 3.42
N GLN A 58 -18.60 -32.02 2.11
CA GLN A 58 -17.52 -31.72 1.18
C GLN A 58 -17.23 -30.22 1.07
N GLY A 59 -18.26 -29.37 1.05
CA GLY A 59 -18.10 -27.91 1.04
C GLY A 59 -17.29 -27.42 2.25
N ILE A 60 -17.62 -27.94 3.43
CA ILE A 60 -16.86 -27.69 4.66
C ILE A 60 -15.41 -28.18 4.55
N LEU A 61 -15.20 -29.39 3.99
CA LEU A 61 -13.85 -29.91 3.76
C LEU A 61 -13.03 -28.99 2.84
N PHE A 62 -13.60 -28.53 1.74
CA PHE A 62 -12.94 -27.60 0.82
C PHE A 62 -12.63 -26.26 1.48
N VAL A 63 -13.51 -25.75 2.33
CA VAL A 63 -13.23 -24.56 3.14
C VAL A 63 -12.07 -24.81 4.12
N GLY A 64 -12.04 -25.98 4.79
CA GLY A 64 -10.96 -26.36 5.68
C GLY A 64 -9.61 -26.44 4.96
N ILE A 65 -9.57 -27.10 3.81
CA ILE A 65 -8.36 -27.19 2.96
C ILE A 65 -7.88 -25.79 2.55
N MET A 66 -8.78 -24.90 2.15
CA MET A 66 -8.44 -23.52 1.78
C MET A 66 -7.70 -22.80 2.91
N TRP A 67 -8.25 -22.87 4.13
CA TRP A 67 -7.66 -22.23 5.30
C TRP A 67 -6.34 -22.85 5.74
N ILE A 68 -6.21 -24.18 5.63
CA ILE A 68 -4.94 -24.89 5.91
C ILE A 68 -3.86 -24.47 4.90
N VAL A 69 -4.18 -24.44 3.60
CA VAL A 69 -3.25 -24.02 2.55
C VAL A 69 -2.83 -22.57 2.76
N PHE A 70 -3.79 -21.66 2.99
CA PHE A 70 -3.51 -20.26 3.26
C PHE A 70 -2.62 -20.09 4.50
N GLY A 71 -2.98 -20.72 5.62
CA GLY A 71 -2.20 -20.68 6.86
C GLY A 71 -0.78 -21.22 6.67
N SER A 72 -0.63 -22.33 5.94
CA SER A 72 0.66 -22.93 5.63
C SER A 72 1.53 -22.01 4.78
N LEU A 73 0.97 -21.40 3.72
CA LEU A 73 1.70 -20.47 2.86
C LEU A 73 2.23 -19.28 3.65
N VAL A 74 1.40 -18.66 4.50
CA VAL A 74 1.81 -17.53 5.34
C VAL A 74 2.85 -17.96 6.39
N PHE A 75 2.67 -19.13 7.01
CA PHE A 75 3.57 -19.66 8.02
C PHE A 75 4.96 -19.98 7.45
N PHE A 76 5.04 -20.76 6.36
CA PHE A 76 6.33 -21.11 5.73
C PHE A 76 7.02 -19.89 5.13
N TYR A 77 6.26 -18.95 4.55
CA TYR A 77 6.84 -17.68 4.09
C TYR A 77 7.41 -16.86 5.26
N GLY A 78 6.66 -16.76 6.37
CA GLY A 78 7.11 -16.05 7.58
C GLY A 78 8.34 -16.68 8.21
N ILE A 79 8.41 -18.02 8.28
CA ILE A 79 9.59 -18.78 8.71
C ILE A 79 10.77 -18.50 7.78
N GLY A 80 10.58 -18.68 6.47
CA GLY A 80 11.61 -18.42 5.47
C GLY A 80 12.19 -17.01 5.60
N ARG A 81 11.34 -16.00 5.84
CA ARG A 81 11.79 -14.62 6.07
C ARG A 81 12.63 -14.44 7.34
N ARG A 82 12.41 -15.22 8.41
CA ARG A 82 13.22 -15.14 9.63
C ARG A 82 14.54 -15.90 9.52
N PHE A 83 14.54 -17.04 8.81
CA PHE A 83 15.71 -17.91 8.66
C PHE A 83 16.58 -17.62 7.43
N VAL A 84 16.11 -16.79 6.50
CA VAL A 84 16.96 -16.17 5.48
C VAL A 84 17.44 -14.83 6.07
N PRO A 85 18.57 -14.80 6.81
CA PRO A 85 19.14 -13.53 7.20
C PRO A 85 19.42 -12.72 5.93
N ALA A 86 19.30 -11.39 6.01
CA ALA A 86 20.07 -10.51 5.14
C ALA A 86 21.53 -10.93 5.35
N ARG A 87 22.04 -11.83 4.50
CA ARG A 87 23.30 -12.52 4.73
C ARG A 87 24.37 -11.45 4.76
N HIS A 88 24.86 -11.18 5.97
CA HIS A 88 25.99 -10.29 6.22
C HIS A 88 27.11 -10.68 5.27
N SER A 89 27.47 -9.76 4.37
CA SER A 89 28.84 -9.72 3.88
C SER A 89 29.69 -9.42 5.11
N LEU A 90 30.22 -10.48 5.74
CA LEU A 90 31.28 -10.37 6.74
C LEU A 90 32.32 -9.39 6.18
N PRO A 91 32.72 -8.34 6.94
CA PRO A 91 33.80 -7.49 6.52
C PRO A 91 35.06 -8.35 6.47
N SER A 92 35.50 -8.69 5.27
CA SER A 92 36.77 -9.37 5.06
C SER A 92 37.87 -8.46 5.60
N LYS A 93 38.52 -8.89 6.68
CA LYS A 93 39.87 -8.44 7.01
C LYS A 93 40.79 -9.02 5.94
N THR A 94 40.91 -8.33 4.81
CA THR A 94 42.05 -8.58 3.93
C THR A 94 42.57 -7.25 3.42
N THR A 95 43.79 -6.97 3.85
CA THR A 95 44.74 -5.99 3.34
C THR A 95 44.81 -6.09 1.81
N GLY A 96 45.17 -4.97 1.18
CA GLY A 96 45.16 -4.79 -0.27
C GLY A 96 45.83 -5.92 -1.06
N GLU A 97 45.41 -6.01 -2.33
CA GLU A 97 45.90 -6.94 -3.36
C GLU A 97 45.42 -8.40 -3.26
N GLN A 98 44.10 -8.60 -3.40
CA GLN A 98 43.52 -9.76 -4.11
C GLN A 98 42.00 -9.53 -4.28
N LEU A 99 41.62 -8.80 -5.33
CA LEU A 99 40.22 -8.71 -5.81
C LEU A 99 39.83 -10.01 -6.54
N GLN A 100 39.98 -11.14 -5.87
CA GLN A 100 39.54 -12.43 -6.38
C GLN A 100 38.07 -12.61 -5.98
N GLN A 101 37.20 -12.28 -6.93
CA GLN A 101 35.82 -12.72 -7.12
C GLN A 101 35.42 -13.84 -6.14
N GLN A 102 34.98 -13.46 -4.93
CA GLN A 102 34.54 -14.41 -3.91
C GLN A 102 33.37 -15.18 -4.50
N ARG A 103 33.60 -16.47 -4.80
CA ARG A 103 32.70 -17.31 -5.59
C ARG A 103 31.38 -17.45 -4.84
N GLN A 104 30.40 -16.63 -5.19
CA GLN A 104 29.06 -16.70 -4.60
C GLN A 104 28.54 -18.12 -4.76
N SER A 105 28.00 -18.70 -3.68
CA SER A 105 27.41 -20.03 -3.70
C SER A 105 26.42 -20.14 -4.86
N PHE A 106 26.43 -21.28 -5.55
CA PHE A 106 25.51 -21.58 -6.66
C PHE A 106 24.05 -21.29 -6.26
N LEU A 107 23.65 -21.66 -5.04
CA LEU A 107 22.32 -21.40 -4.51
C LEU A 107 22.00 -19.91 -4.36
N HIS A 108 22.99 -19.09 -4.01
CA HIS A 108 22.81 -17.64 -3.93
C HIS A 108 22.56 -17.05 -5.32
N ARG A 109 23.39 -17.41 -6.31
CA ARG A 109 23.25 -16.96 -7.70
C ARG A 109 21.93 -17.43 -8.30
N ALA A 110 21.50 -18.65 -8.01
CA ALA A 110 20.20 -19.17 -8.42
C ALA A 110 19.06 -18.36 -7.79
N ALA A 111 19.07 -18.18 -6.47
CA ALA A 111 18.02 -17.46 -5.77
C ALA A 111 17.92 -15.99 -6.24
N THR A 112 19.04 -15.30 -6.41
CA THR A 112 19.06 -13.90 -6.88
C THR A 112 18.66 -13.78 -8.34
N ALA A 113 19.11 -14.69 -9.22
CA ALA A 113 18.69 -14.72 -10.62
C ALA A 113 17.18 -14.99 -10.76
N THR A 114 16.64 -15.96 -10.00
CA THR A 114 15.20 -16.23 -9.94
C THR A 114 14.44 -15.02 -9.42
N SER A 115 14.96 -14.35 -8.38
CA SER A 115 14.36 -13.14 -7.82
C SER A 115 14.33 -11.98 -8.84
N SER A 116 15.41 -11.77 -9.60
CA SER A 116 15.42 -10.79 -10.72
C SER A 116 14.44 -11.17 -11.82
N SER A 117 14.38 -12.44 -12.21
CA SER A 117 13.42 -12.92 -13.22
C SER A 117 11.98 -12.69 -12.77
N LEU A 118 11.68 -13.00 -11.50
CA LEU A 118 10.37 -12.78 -10.91
C LEU A 118 10.03 -11.29 -10.89
N ARG A 119 10.92 -10.42 -10.37
CA ARG A 119 10.72 -8.96 -10.37
C ARG A 119 10.44 -8.43 -11.78
N ARG A 120 11.17 -8.88 -12.79
CA ARG A 120 10.98 -8.46 -14.19
C ARG A 120 9.54 -8.67 -14.70
N HIS A 121 8.91 -9.75 -14.28
CA HIS A 121 7.56 -10.11 -14.76
C HIS A 121 6.46 -9.63 -13.82
N VAL A 122 6.66 -9.80 -12.52
CA VAL A 122 5.64 -9.68 -11.48
C VAL A 122 5.48 -8.25 -10.97
N LEU A 123 6.55 -7.45 -11.01
CA LEU A 123 6.50 -6.02 -10.63
C LEU A 123 5.75 -5.17 -11.66
N LYS A 124 5.64 -5.62 -12.91
CA LYS A 124 4.90 -4.90 -13.95
C LYS A 124 3.44 -4.76 -13.55
N GLU A 125 2.86 -3.61 -13.88
CA GLU A 125 1.42 -3.41 -13.74
C GLU A 125 0.64 -4.28 -14.72
N THR A 126 -0.60 -4.60 -14.37
CA THR A 126 -1.52 -5.29 -15.27
C THR A 126 -1.90 -4.39 -16.46
N PRO A 127 -2.02 -4.95 -17.68
CA PRO A 127 -2.55 -4.20 -18.81
C PRO A 127 -4.03 -3.82 -18.64
N LEU A 128 -4.78 -4.59 -17.83
CA LEU A 128 -6.20 -4.40 -17.56
C LEU A 128 -6.47 -3.30 -16.50
N ARG A 129 -5.91 -2.10 -16.73
CA ARG A 129 -5.99 -0.96 -15.82
C ARG A 129 -7.41 -0.47 -15.54
N SER A 130 -8.32 -0.64 -16.50
CA SER A 130 -9.72 -0.25 -16.34
C SER A 130 -10.42 -1.03 -15.22
N ILE A 131 -10.06 -2.30 -15.04
CA ILE A 131 -10.70 -3.21 -14.07
C ILE A 131 -9.93 -3.20 -12.75
N PHE A 132 -8.61 -3.41 -12.81
CA PHE A 132 -7.80 -3.66 -11.61
C PHE A 132 -7.05 -2.41 -11.11
N GLY A 133 -7.15 -1.28 -11.81
CA GLY A 133 -6.39 -0.08 -11.50
C GLY A 133 -4.88 -0.28 -11.69
N ARG A 134 -4.08 0.49 -10.93
CA ARG A 134 -2.61 0.44 -10.96
C ARG A 134 -2.08 -0.63 -10.02
N THR A 135 -2.37 -1.88 -10.34
CA THR A 135 -1.99 -3.04 -9.51
C THR A 135 -0.96 -3.90 -10.22
N THR A 136 -0.13 -4.56 -9.43
CA THR A 136 0.93 -5.43 -9.96
C THR A 136 0.34 -6.73 -10.50
N ARG A 137 1.04 -7.36 -11.45
CA ARG A 137 0.68 -8.69 -11.95
C ARG A 137 0.68 -9.74 -10.84
N LEU A 138 1.48 -9.56 -9.78
CA LEU A 138 1.45 -10.43 -8.59
C LEU A 138 0.06 -10.46 -7.95
N GLN A 139 -0.49 -9.28 -7.67
CA GLN A 139 -1.75 -9.12 -6.98
C GLN A 139 -2.88 -9.75 -7.78
N VAL A 140 -2.88 -9.54 -9.11
CA VAL A 140 -3.85 -10.14 -10.02
C VAL A 140 -3.69 -11.66 -10.09
N ALA A 141 -2.46 -12.19 -10.09
CA ALA A 141 -2.22 -13.63 -10.10
C ALA A 141 -2.71 -14.31 -8.81
N ILE A 142 -2.49 -13.69 -7.64
CA ILE A 142 -3.00 -14.18 -6.35
C ILE A 142 -4.53 -14.19 -6.35
N LEU A 143 -5.15 -13.11 -6.83
CA LEU A 143 -6.61 -13.04 -6.98
C LEU A 143 -7.13 -14.11 -7.95
N ALA A 144 -6.48 -14.30 -9.09
CA ALA A 144 -6.88 -15.31 -10.08
C ALA A 144 -6.84 -16.71 -9.49
N PHE A 145 -5.77 -17.07 -8.78
CA PHE A 145 -5.65 -18.36 -8.09
C PHE A 145 -6.80 -18.59 -7.10
N LEU A 146 -7.12 -17.57 -6.28
CA LEU A 146 -8.23 -17.63 -5.34
C LEU A 146 -9.59 -17.81 -6.03
N VAL A 147 -9.87 -17.02 -7.08
CA VAL A 147 -11.12 -17.11 -7.85
C VAL A 147 -11.23 -18.48 -8.52
N THR A 148 -10.15 -18.99 -9.10
CA THR A 148 -10.10 -20.34 -9.68
C THR A 148 -10.41 -21.40 -8.64
N TYR A 149 -9.80 -21.33 -7.45
CA TYR A 149 -10.09 -22.23 -6.35
C TYR A 149 -11.59 -22.23 -6.00
N LEU A 150 -12.13 -21.05 -5.67
CA LEU A 150 -13.53 -20.92 -5.26
C LEU A 150 -14.51 -21.38 -6.37
N THR A 151 -14.18 -21.10 -7.63
CA THR A 151 -15.01 -21.51 -8.77
C THR A 151 -14.99 -23.02 -8.95
N ILE A 152 -13.82 -23.68 -8.94
CA ILE A 152 -13.72 -25.13 -9.10
C ILE A 152 -14.48 -25.85 -7.98
N PHE A 153 -14.22 -25.51 -6.73
CA PHE A 153 -14.82 -26.20 -5.59
C PHE A 153 -16.31 -25.93 -5.42
N THR A 154 -16.84 -24.87 -6.06
CA THR A 154 -18.28 -24.63 -6.17
C THR A 154 -18.99 -25.72 -6.99
N PHE A 155 -18.32 -26.35 -7.97
CA PHE A 155 -18.93 -27.32 -8.89
C PHE A 155 -18.46 -28.78 -8.70
N VAL A 156 -17.33 -29.01 -8.02
CA VAL A 156 -16.71 -30.34 -7.91
C VAL A 156 -17.29 -31.18 -6.77
N GLY A 157 -17.53 -32.48 -7.01
CA GLY A 157 -17.69 -33.47 -5.94
C GLY A 157 -19.13 -33.82 -5.55
N PHE A 158 -20.16 -33.24 -6.17
CA PHE A 158 -21.55 -33.62 -5.93
C PHE A 158 -22.26 -34.08 -7.20
N ARG A 159 -23.33 -34.85 -7.01
CA ARG A 159 -24.13 -35.47 -8.08
C ARG A 159 -25.12 -34.46 -8.64
N TYR A 160 -25.16 -34.33 -9.97
CA TYR A 160 -26.11 -33.47 -10.69
C TYR A 160 -27.32 -34.28 -11.13
N GLU A 161 -28.40 -34.11 -10.39
CA GLU A 161 -29.64 -34.85 -10.59
C GLU A 161 -30.88 -34.00 -10.22
N SER A 162 -32.05 -34.51 -10.59
CA SER A 162 -33.35 -33.94 -10.26
C SER A 162 -34.28 -35.01 -9.71
N TRP A 163 -35.07 -34.65 -8.70
CA TRP A 163 -35.95 -35.55 -7.98
C TRP A 163 -37.36 -34.98 -7.95
N ASN A 164 -38.35 -35.83 -8.14
CA ASN A 164 -39.76 -35.45 -8.02
C ASN A 164 -40.36 -36.16 -6.82
N THR A 165 -40.92 -35.39 -5.88
CA THR A 165 -41.64 -36.00 -4.77
C THR A 165 -42.95 -36.62 -5.25
N PRO A 166 -43.45 -37.68 -4.59
CA PRO A 166 -44.82 -38.14 -4.77
C PRO A 166 -45.82 -36.98 -4.60
N PRO A 167 -46.97 -37.00 -5.31
CA PRO A 167 -48.00 -35.99 -5.15
C PRO A 167 -48.53 -36.02 -3.71
N ASN A 168 -48.65 -34.85 -3.09
CA ASN A 168 -49.27 -34.72 -1.77
C ASN A 168 -50.80 -34.96 -1.85
N LYS A 169 -51.50 -34.91 -0.70
CA LYS A 169 -52.97 -35.07 -0.63
C LYS A 169 -53.76 -34.10 -1.53
N GLN A 170 -53.14 -33.01 -1.99
CA GLN A 170 -53.73 -31.99 -2.85
C GLN A 170 -53.25 -32.10 -4.31
N GLY A 171 -52.50 -33.15 -4.66
CA GLY A 171 -51.98 -33.41 -6.01
C GLY A 171 -50.69 -32.68 -6.37
N TYR A 172 -50.12 -31.86 -5.48
CA TYR A 172 -48.91 -31.09 -5.76
C TYR A 172 -47.64 -31.92 -5.59
N ARG A 173 -46.68 -31.73 -6.51
CA ARG A 173 -45.34 -32.34 -6.48
C ARG A 173 -44.28 -31.26 -6.27
N LYS A 174 -43.21 -31.57 -5.54
CA LYS A 174 -42.02 -30.71 -5.46
C LYS A 174 -40.99 -31.21 -6.45
N HIS A 175 -40.53 -30.33 -7.34
CA HIS A 175 -39.41 -30.60 -8.23
C HIS A 175 -38.12 -30.13 -7.56
N ARG A 176 -37.26 -31.07 -7.15
CA ARG A 176 -35.97 -30.79 -6.54
C ARG A 176 -34.87 -30.97 -7.57
N THR A 177 -33.85 -30.12 -7.48
CA THR A 177 -32.67 -30.21 -8.33
C THR A 177 -31.42 -29.97 -7.50
N SER A 178 -30.27 -30.25 -8.11
CA SER A 178 -28.96 -29.99 -7.49
C SER A 178 -28.65 -28.50 -7.28
N LEU A 179 -29.55 -27.60 -7.74
CA LEU A 179 -29.46 -26.16 -7.49
C LEU A 179 -29.49 -25.83 -5.99
N GLY A 180 -30.24 -26.58 -5.17
CA GLY A 180 -30.31 -26.36 -3.72
C GLY A 180 -28.95 -26.61 -3.04
N PRO A 181 -28.41 -27.83 -3.11
CA PRO A 181 -27.07 -28.15 -2.59
C PRO A 181 -25.97 -27.21 -3.12
N TRP A 182 -26.04 -26.83 -4.41
CA TRP A 182 -25.11 -25.87 -5.00
C TRP A 182 -25.24 -24.47 -4.39
N SER A 183 -26.48 -23.98 -4.20
CA SER A 183 -26.77 -22.69 -3.59
C SER A 183 -26.26 -22.64 -2.14
N ASP A 184 -26.47 -23.71 -1.36
CA ASP A 184 -25.94 -23.79 0.00
C ASP A 184 -24.41 -23.77 0.02
N ARG A 185 -23.76 -24.51 -0.89
CA ARG A 185 -22.30 -24.55 -0.97
C ARG A 185 -21.68 -23.18 -1.22
N ILE A 186 -22.19 -22.40 -2.17
CA ILE A 186 -21.67 -21.05 -2.42
C ILE A 186 -21.94 -20.10 -1.25
N GLY A 187 -23.05 -20.30 -0.51
CA GLY A 187 -23.33 -19.61 0.75
C GLY A 187 -22.28 -19.94 1.82
N VAL A 188 -21.98 -21.22 2.03
CA VAL A 188 -20.92 -21.67 2.95
C VAL A 188 -19.57 -21.04 2.59
N MET A 189 -19.20 -21.04 1.31
CA MET A 189 -17.95 -20.41 0.85
C MET A 189 -17.93 -18.91 1.09
N ALA A 190 -19.06 -18.21 0.87
CA ALA A 190 -19.17 -16.78 1.14
C ALA A 190 -18.95 -16.47 2.62
N TYR A 191 -19.57 -17.23 3.53
CA TYR A 191 -19.33 -17.11 4.98
C TYR A 191 -17.86 -17.34 5.33
N ALA A 192 -17.26 -18.38 4.75
CA ALA A 192 -15.90 -18.79 5.07
C ALA A 192 -14.83 -17.75 4.72
N ILE A 193 -15.06 -16.92 3.70
CA ILE A 193 -14.10 -15.88 3.26
C ILE A 193 -14.34 -14.51 3.93
N VAL A 194 -15.43 -14.32 4.69
CA VAL A 194 -15.67 -13.09 5.48
C VAL A 194 -14.51 -12.77 6.44
N PRO A 195 -14.06 -13.69 7.34
CA PRO A 195 -12.95 -13.40 8.24
C PRO A 195 -11.65 -13.10 7.49
N PHE A 196 -11.44 -13.73 6.33
CA PHE A 196 -10.28 -13.43 5.49
C PHE A 196 -10.34 -12.01 4.91
N SER A 197 -11.50 -11.58 4.43
CA SER A 197 -11.73 -10.20 3.97
C SER A 197 -11.43 -9.17 5.07
N VAL A 198 -11.90 -9.43 6.29
CA VAL A 198 -11.64 -8.54 7.44
C VAL A 198 -10.15 -8.51 7.79
N LEU A 199 -9.48 -9.67 7.84
CA LEU A 199 -8.04 -9.78 8.11
C LEU A 199 -7.20 -8.94 7.14
N LEU A 200 -7.53 -8.97 5.84
CA LEU A 200 -6.84 -8.20 4.80
C LEU A 200 -7.01 -6.67 4.95
N SER A 201 -7.99 -6.21 5.72
CA SER A 201 -8.28 -4.77 5.93
C SER A 201 -7.67 -4.18 7.21
N THR A 202 -7.10 -5.02 8.08
CA THR A 202 -6.53 -4.60 9.37
C THR A 202 -5.28 -3.73 9.17
N ARG A 203 -5.09 -2.70 10.02
CA ARG A 203 -3.86 -1.88 10.00
C ARG A 203 -2.82 -2.44 10.94
N GLU A 204 -3.23 -2.93 12.11
CA GLU A 204 -2.40 -3.77 12.98
C GLU A 204 -2.39 -5.20 12.44
N SER A 205 -1.88 -5.33 11.22
CA SER A 205 -2.02 -6.54 10.41
C SER A 205 -1.05 -7.62 10.86
N LEU A 206 -1.59 -8.73 11.35
CA LEU A 206 -0.83 -9.96 11.62
C LEU A 206 -0.10 -10.45 10.35
N LEU A 207 -0.74 -10.30 9.18
CA LEU A 207 -0.12 -10.64 7.89
C LEU A 207 1.09 -9.75 7.61
N SER A 208 1.02 -8.45 7.90
CA SER A 208 2.16 -7.54 7.76
C SER A 208 3.30 -7.92 8.70
N LEU A 209 3.00 -8.34 9.93
CA LEU A 209 4.01 -8.81 10.89
C LEU A 209 4.72 -10.08 10.39
N MET A 210 3.96 -11.08 9.92
CA MET A 210 4.51 -12.35 9.46
C MET A 210 5.25 -12.21 8.13
N THR A 211 4.62 -11.57 7.14
CA THR A 211 5.15 -11.47 5.76
C THR A 211 6.10 -10.29 5.56
N GLY A 212 5.96 -9.21 6.32
CA GLY A 212 6.70 -7.97 6.07
C GLY A 212 6.19 -7.14 4.92
N ILE A 213 5.11 -7.58 4.30
CA ILE A 213 4.45 -6.84 3.24
C ILE A 213 3.59 -5.77 3.90
N PRO A 214 3.72 -4.49 3.52
CA PRO A 214 2.88 -3.43 4.05
C PRO A 214 1.39 -3.73 3.85
N TYR A 215 0.57 -3.46 4.88
CA TYR A 215 -0.87 -3.80 4.86
C TYR A 215 -1.65 -3.16 3.69
N GLN A 216 -1.16 -2.04 3.15
CA GLN A 216 -1.77 -1.36 2.00
C GLN A 216 -1.85 -2.28 0.77
N ASN A 217 -0.90 -3.19 0.62
CA ASN A 217 -0.91 -4.16 -0.49
C ASN A 217 -2.05 -5.19 -0.38
N PHE A 218 -2.56 -5.43 0.83
CA PHE A 218 -3.67 -6.35 1.09
C PHE A 218 -5.04 -5.72 0.81
N MET A 219 -5.14 -4.39 0.81
CA MET A 219 -6.39 -3.67 0.53
C MET A 219 -6.95 -3.96 -0.88
N PHE A 220 -6.08 -4.28 -1.84
CA PHE A 220 -6.51 -4.78 -3.14
C PHE A 220 -7.33 -6.07 -2.99
N LEU A 221 -6.81 -7.05 -2.25
CA LEU A 221 -7.47 -8.33 -2.03
C LEU A 221 -8.74 -8.17 -1.18
N HIS A 222 -8.75 -7.30 -0.16
CA HIS A 222 -9.96 -6.99 0.61
C HIS A 222 -11.11 -6.53 -0.30
N ARG A 223 -10.84 -5.58 -1.21
CA ARG A 223 -11.86 -5.07 -2.15
C ARG A 223 -12.41 -6.17 -3.06
N TRP A 224 -11.53 -6.98 -3.65
CA TRP A 224 -11.95 -8.08 -4.52
C TRP A 224 -12.64 -9.21 -3.78
N MET A 225 -12.23 -9.51 -2.54
CA MET A 225 -12.94 -10.45 -1.68
C MET A 225 -14.37 -9.98 -1.41
N GLY A 226 -14.57 -8.69 -1.17
CA GLY A 226 -15.91 -8.10 -1.04
C GLY A 226 -16.78 -8.34 -2.26
N TYR A 227 -16.23 -8.19 -3.48
CA TYR A 227 -16.97 -8.51 -4.72
C TYR A 227 -17.28 -10.01 -4.85
N ILE A 228 -16.35 -10.89 -4.49
CA ILE A 228 -16.57 -12.34 -4.53
C ILE A 228 -17.68 -12.74 -3.54
N ILE A 229 -17.64 -12.23 -2.30
CA ILE A 229 -18.67 -12.45 -1.29
C ILE A 229 -20.04 -12.00 -1.81
N PHE A 230 -20.11 -10.81 -2.40
CA PHE A 230 -21.35 -10.29 -2.98
C PHE A 230 -21.89 -11.22 -4.09
N VAL A 231 -21.05 -11.63 -5.04
CA VAL A 231 -21.47 -12.48 -6.16
C VAL A 231 -21.94 -13.85 -5.67
N GLN A 232 -21.20 -14.49 -4.76
CA GLN A 232 -21.60 -15.79 -4.18
C GLN A 232 -22.91 -15.68 -3.39
N SER A 233 -23.07 -14.61 -2.60
CA SER A 233 -24.29 -14.37 -1.81
C SER A 233 -25.50 -14.06 -2.70
N ALA A 234 -25.30 -13.30 -3.79
CA ALA A 234 -26.35 -13.00 -4.76
C ALA A 234 -26.78 -14.27 -5.51
N LEU A 235 -25.82 -15.09 -5.96
CA LEU A 235 -26.13 -16.37 -6.61
C LEU A 235 -26.82 -17.36 -5.65
N HIS A 236 -26.41 -17.41 -4.38
CA HIS A 236 -27.10 -18.19 -3.34
C HIS A 236 -28.56 -17.75 -3.21
N THR A 237 -28.78 -16.44 -3.10
CA THR A 237 -30.12 -15.84 -2.97
C THR A 237 -30.97 -16.13 -4.22
N ILE A 238 -30.41 -15.95 -5.42
CA ILE A 238 -31.10 -16.22 -6.69
C ILE A 238 -31.48 -17.70 -6.79
N GLY A 239 -30.57 -18.62 -6.44
CA GLY A 239 -30.82 -20.05 -6.47
C GLY A 239 -31.98 -20.45 -5.56
N TRP A 240 -31.99 -19.96 -4.32
CA TRP A 240 -33.09 -20.20 -3.38
C TRP A 240 -34.41 -19.53 -3.80
N CYS A 241 -34.37 -18.33 -4.38
CA CYS A 241 -35.55 -17.71 -4.97
C CYS A 241 -36.13 -18.55 -6.12
N ILE A 242 -35.30 -19.10 -7.01
CA ILE A 242 -35.77 -19.98 -8.10
C ILE A 242 -36.43 -21.23 -7.53
N ILE A 243 -35.82 -21.86 -6.52
CA ILE A 243 -36.36 -23.06 -5.87
C ILE A 243 -37.72 -22.78 -5.25
N GLU A 244 -37.81 -21.76 -4.40
CA GLU A 244 -39.00 -21.49 -3.58
C GLU A 244 -40.13 -20.76 -4.32
N VAL A 245 -39.84 -20.02 -5.39
CA VAL A 245 -40.86 -19.30 -6.19
C VAL A 245 -41.33 -20.12 -7.40
N ARG A 246 -40.46 -20.95 -8.00
CA ARG A 246 -40.78 -21.65 -9.25
C ARG A 246 -40.87 -23.16 -9.09
N LEU A 247 -39.85 -23.79 -8.49
CA LEU A 247 -39.73 -25.26 -8.51
C LEU A 247 -40.64 -25.94 -7.50
N TYR A 248 -40.92 -25.28 -6.37
CA TYR A 248 -41.81 -25.82 -5.34
C TYR A 248 -43.24 -25.28 -5.48
N GLN A 249 -44.21 -26.17 -5.26
CA GLN A 249 -45.65 -25.91 -5.42
C GLN A 249 -46.40 -26.33 -4.13
N PRO A 250 -47.56 -25.72 -3.83
CA PRO A 250 -48.27 -24.69 -4.61
C PRO A 250 -47.82 -23.25 -4.35
N GLN A 251 -47.78 -22.44 -5.42
CA GLN A 251 -47.62 -20.98 -5.32
C GLN A 251 -48.98 -20.27 -5.13
N PRO A 252 -49.02 -19.13 -4.42
CA PRO A 252 -47.90 -18.44 -3.76
C PRO A 252 -47.63 -18.94 -2.32
N ARG A 253 -48.37 -19.96 -1.86
CA ARG A 253 -48.33 -20.43 -0.47
C ARG A 253 -46.92 -20.86 -0.03
N VAL A 254 -46.20 -21.63 -0.85
CA VAL A 254 -44.84 -22.07 -0.52
C VAL A 254 -43.91 -20.88 -0.32
N TRP A 255 -43.94 -19.90 -1.23
CA TRP A 255 -43.14 -18.68 -1.10
C TRP A 255 -43.47 -17.90 0.18
N TYR A 256 -44.75 -17.67 0.49
CA TYR A 256 -45.15 -16.97 1.71
C TYR A 256 -44.71 -17.71 2.97
N ASP A 257 -44.89 -19.03 3.02
CA ASP A 257 -44.45 -19.86 4.14
C ASP A 257 -42.91 -19.87 4.29
N PHE A 258 -42.16 -19.66 3.21
CA PHE A 258 -40.69 -19.58 3.24
C PHE A 258 -40.21 -18.21 3.69
N ILE A 259 -40.65 -17.13 3.02
CA ILE A 259 -40.10 -15.79 3.21
C ILE A 259 -40.47 -15.17 4.56
N THR A 260 -41.53 -15.67 5.21
CA THR A 260 -41.93 -15.26 6.56
C THR A 260 -41.09 -15.92 7.66
N GLN A 261 -40.24 -16.90 7.34
CA GLN A 261 -39.34 -17.51 8.31
C GLN A 261 -38.23 -16.52 8.70
N ALA A 262 -37.96 -16.42 9.99
CA ALA A 262 -37.03 -15.42 10.53
C ALA A 262 -35.65 -15.45 9.85
N TYR A 263 -35.10 -16.64 9.58
CA TYR A 263 -33.80 -16.79 8.95
C TYR A 263 -33.79 -16.30 7.48
N ALA A 264 -34.90 -16.47 6.75
CA ALA A 264 -35.05 -15.99 5.38
C ALA A 264 -35.16 -14.45 5.38
N VAL A 265 -35.91 -13.87 6.33
CA VAL A 265 -35.98 -12.41 6.53
C VAL A 265 -34.60 -11.83 6.80
N TRP A 266 -33.82 -12.43 7.70
CA TRP A 266 -32.44 -12.01 7.96
C TRP A 266 -31.52 -12.16 6.73
N GLY A 267 -31.74 -13.18 5.89
CA GLY A 267 -31.04 -13.33 4.60
C GLY A 267 -31.33 -12.17 3.64
N VAL A 268 -32.59 -11.73 3.56
CA VAL A 268 -32.98 -10.55 2.78
C VAL A 268 -32.33 -9.28 3.34
N VAL A 269 -32.36 -9.08 4.66
CA VAL A 269 -31.69 -7.94 5.32
C VAL A 269 -30.19 -7.95 5.01
N ALA A 270 -29.52 -9.10 5.12
CA ALA A 270 -28.10 -9.25 4.81
C ALA A 270 -27.80 -8.87 3.35
N MET A 271 -28.63 -9.33 2.40
CA MET A 271 -28.46 -9.02 0.97
C MET A 271 -28.68 -7.51 0.67
N VAL A 272 -29.69 -6.88 1.30
CA VAL A 272 -29.93 -5.44 1.16
C VAL A 272 -28.75 -4.63 1.70
N VAL A 273 -28.30 -4.93 2.93
CA VAL A 273 -27.18 -4.22 3.56
C VAL A 273 -25.89 -4.42 2.76
N MET A 274 -25.61 -5.63 2.29
CA MET A 274 -24.45 -5.91 1.44
C MET A 274 -24.52 -5.14 0.11
N THR A 275 -25.71 -5.02 -0.50
CA THR A 275 -25.91 -4.25 -1.74
C THR A 275 -25.67 -2.75 -1.53
N LEU A 276 -26.20 -2.18 -0.43
CA LEU A 276 -25.94 -0.79 -0.05
C LEU A 276 -24.46 -0.55 0.23
N MET A 277 -23.81 -1.50 0.93
CA MET A 277 -22.38 -1.47 1.20
C MET A 277 -21.56 -1.46 -0.09
N LEU A 278 -21.91 -2.30 -1.07
CA LEU A 278 -21.28 -2.30 -2.40
C LEU A 278 -21.47 -0.95 -3.09
N ALA A 279 -22.70 -0.43 -3.16
CA ALA A 279 -23.02 0.83 -3.82
C ALA A 279 -22.23 2.02 -3.23
N MET A 280 -22.18 2.13 -1.90
CA MET A 280 -21.42 3.16 -1.20
C MET A 280 -19.89 3.02 -1.36
N SER A 281 -19.42 1.82 -1.73
CA SER A 281 -18.00 1.52 -1.96
C SER A 281 -17.55 1.78 -3.40
N LEU A 282 -18.47 2.16 -4.31
CA LEU A 282 -18.12 2.43 -5.72
C LEU A 282 -17.37 3.77 -5.86
N PRO A 283 -16.30 3.83 -6.67
CA PRO A 283 -15.51 5.07 -6.85
C PRO A 283 -16.32 6.31 -7.22
N PRO A 284 -17.35 6.26 -8.10
CA PRO A 284 -18.19 7.42 -8.38
C PRO A 284 -18.94 7.94 -7.15
N VAL A 285 -19.41 7.05 -6.28
CA VAL A 285 -20.15 7.41 -5.05
C VAL A 285 -19.19 7.99 -4.02
N ILE A 286 -18.02 7.39 -3.85
CA ILE A 286 -16.96 7.90 -2.95
C ILE A 286 -16.51 9.30 -3.38
N ARG A 287 -16.34 9.54 -4.68
CA ARG A 287 -15.95 10.87 -5.20
C ARG A 287 -17.01 11.95 -4.94
N ARG A 288 -18.29 11.58 -4.90
CA ARG A 288 -19.40 12.50 -4.62
C ARG A 288 -19.62 12.75 -3.13
N THR A 289 -19.53 11.70 -2.32
CA THR A 289 -19.86 11.75 -0.87
C THR A 289 -18.63 12.00 0.01
N GLY A 290 -17.43 11.76 -0.51
CA GLY A 290 -16.17 11.84 0.22
C GLY A 290 -15.75 10.49 0.85
N TYR A 291 -14.45 10.26 0.93
CA TYR A 291 -13.85 9.04 1.49
C TYR A 291 -14.28 8.77 2.94
N GLU A 292 -14.48 9.84 3.72
CA GLU A 292 -14.82 9.74 5.13
C GLU A 292 -16.25 9.20 5.35
N VAL A 293 -17.20 9.63 4.52
CA VAL A 293 -18.57 9.10 4.54
C VAL A 293 -18.56 7.62 4.18
N PHE A 294 -17.89 7.26 3.08
CA PHE A 294 -17.70 5.87 2.69
C PHE A 294 -17.13 5.01 3.83
N ARG A 295 -16.04 5.46 4.46
CA ARG A 295 -15.36 4.68 5.50
C ARG A 295 -16.30 4.41 6.67
N LYS A 296 -17.01 5.43 7.18
CA LYS A 296 -17.91 5.29 8.33
C LYS A 296 -19.14 4.44 7.99
N ALA A 297 -19.78 4.71 6.86
CA ALA A 297 -20.93 3.94 6.41
C ALA A 297 -20.57 2.46 6.21
N HIS A 298 -19.42 2.16 5.60
CA HIS A 298 -18.95 0.79 5.40
C HIS A 298 -18.73 0.06 6.73
N TYR A 299 -18.13 0.69 7.74
CA TYR A 299 -17.96 0.07 9.06
C TYR A 299 -19.29 -0.27 9.73
N VAL A 300 -20.26 0.65 9.72
CA VAL A 300 -21.58 0.43 10.33
C VAL A 300 -22.33 -0.67 9.60
N MET A 301 -22.39 -0.61 8.27
CA MET A 301 -23.05 -1.63 7.45
C MET A 301 -22.38 -2.99 7.57
N ALA A 302 -21.05 -3.06 7.69
CA ALA A 302 -20.34 -4.33 7.91
C ALA A 302 -20.74 -5.00 9.23
N MET A 303 -20.93 -4.22 10.31
CA MET A 303 -21.39 -4.77 11.60
C MET A 303 -22.84 -5.26 11.51
N ILE A 304 -23.72 -4.49 10.86
CA ILE A 304 -25.11 -4.90 10.62
C ILE A 304 -25.14 -6.16 9.74
N PHE A 305 -24.32 -6.23 8.70
CA PHE A 305 -24.19 -7.40 7.83
C PHE A 305 -23.76 -8.65 8.61
N ILE A 306 -22.75 -8.55 9.48
CA ILE A 306 -22.32 -9.67 10.33
C ILE A 306 -23.49 -10.15 11.22
N GLY A 307 -24.20 -9.22 11.87
CA GLY A 307 -25.37 -9.56 12.69
C GLY A 307 -26.50 -10.20 11.87
N ALA A 308 -26.78 -9.67 10.68
CA ALA A 308 -27.79 -10.21 9.78
C ALA A 308 -27.43 -11.61 9.27
N CYS A 309 -26.15 -11.87 8.94
CA CYS A 309 -25.68 -13.21 8.62
C CYS A 309 -25.82 -14.17 9.81
N TYR A 310 -25.50 -13.74 11.03
CA TYR A 310 -25.70 -14.58 12.21
C TYR A 310 -27.18 -14.97 12.37
N GLY A 311 -28.11 -14.02 12.20
CA GLY A 311 -29.54 -14.29 12.22
C GLY A 311 -30.05 -15.11 11.03
N HIS A 312 -29.39 -15.04 9.88
CA HIS A 312 -29.70 -15.83 8.69
C HIS A 312 -29.26 -17.28 8.84
N TRP A 313 -28.06 -17.55 9.37
CA TRP A 313 -27.57 -18.91 9.56
C TRP A 313 -26.51 -19.00 10.68
N GLU A 314 -26.97 -19.23 11.91
CA GLU A 314 -26.11 -19.26 13.10
C GLU A 314 -25.12 -20.42 13.14
N HIS A 315 -25.40 -21.55 12.46
CA HIS A 315 -24.54 -22.73 12.46
C HIS A 315 -23.15 -22.46 11.84
N LEU A 316 -23.03 -21.43 10.97
CA LEU A 316 -21.76 -20.97 10.41
C LEU A 316 -21.20 -19.73 11.17
N GLY A 317 -21.75 -19.42 12.33
CA GLY A 317 -21.41 -18.26 13.15
C GLY A 317 -19.94 -18.22 13.57
N VAL A 318 -19.23 -19.35 13.59
CA VAL A 318 -17.78 -19.42 13.85
C VAL A 318 -16.95 -18.53 12.92
N PHE A 319 -17.31 -18.44 11.63
CA PHE A 319 -16.61 -17.57 10.67
C PHE A 319 -16.85 -16.09 10.98
N LEU A 320 -18.06 -15.75 11.40
CA LEU A 320 -18.46 -14.39 11.77
C LEU A 320 -17.79 -13.96 13.07
N ILE A 321 -17.76 -14.83 14.07
CA ILE A 321 -17.06 -14.61 15.34
C ILE A 321 -15.56 -14.44 15.08
N ALA A 322 -14.96 -15.27 14.23
CA ALA A 322 -13.55 -15.10 13.84
C ALA A 322 -13.28 -13.73 13.20
N ALA A 323 -14.20 -13.24 12.35
CA ALA A 323 -14.10 -11.91 11.75
C ALA A 323 -14.16 -10.79 12.81
N LEU A 324 -15.08 -10.91 13.78
CA LEU A 324 -15.21 -9.96 14.89
C LEU A 324 -13.99 -9.98 15.82
N VAL A 325 -13.42 -11.16 16.10
CA VAL A 325 -12.19 -11.30 16.88
C VAL A 325 -11.03 -10.61 16.19
N VAL A 326 -10.83 -10.85 14.89
CA VAL A 326 -9.77 -10.20 14.10
C VAL A 326 -9.94 -8.67 14.11
N TRP A 327 -11.15 -8.18 13.92
CA TRP A 327 -11.45 -6.75 13.99
C TRP A 327 -11.20 -6.18 15.40
N GLY A 328 -11.67 -6.85 16.45
CA GLY A 328 -11.53 -6.42 17.84
C GLY A 328 -10.07 -6.36 18.27
N VAL A 329 -9.27 -7.35 17.89
CA VAL A 329 -7.82 -7.39 18.15
C VAL A 329 -7.11 -6.23 17.46
N ASP A 330 -7.41 -5.95 16.18
CA ASP A 330 -6.86 -4.78 15.46
C ASP A 330 -7.23 -3.46 16.15
N ARG A 331 -8.47 -3.32 16.64
CA ARG A 331 -8.90 -2.11 17.36
C ARG A 331 -8.20 -1.96 18.71
N PHE A 332 -8.11 -3.04 19.48
CA PHE A 332 -7.49 -3.04 20.79
C PHE A 332 -6.02 -2.60 20.71
N PHE A 333 -5.22 -3.27 19.87
CA PHE A 333 -3.79 -2.94 19.76
C PHE A 333 -3.55 -1.54 19.23
N ARG A 334 -4.40 -1.06 18.32
CA ARG A 334 -4.31 0.31 17.81
C ARG A 334 -4.57 1.33 18.91
N LEU A 335 -5.64 1.15 19.69
CA LEU A 335 -5.97 2.06 20.79
C LEU A 335 -4.92 2.01 21.89
N ALA A 336 -4.44 0.81 22.25
CA ALA A 336 -3.37 0.64 23.22
C ALA A 336 -2.08 1.33 22.78
N ARG A 337 -1.70 1.20 21.50
CA ARG A 337 -0.53 1.87 20.94
C ARG A 337 -0.67 3.39 20.92
N THR A 338 -1.82 3.92 20.52
CA THR A 338 -2.10 5.36 20.60
C THR A 338 -2.02 5.85 22.05
N PHE A 339 -2.55 5.08 23.00
CA PHE A 339 -2.49 5.42 24.42
C PHE A 339 -1.04 5.46 24.91
N VAL A 340 -0.24 4.40 24.66
CA VAL A 340 1.17 4.32 25.07
C VAL A 340 2.02 5.43 24.45
N LEU A 341 1.74 5.83 23.19
CA LEU A 341 2.44 6.94 22.55
C LEU A 341 2.22 8.28 23.23
N HIS A 342 1.08 8.48 23.89
CA HIS A 342 0.67 9.76 24.49
C HIS A 342 0.64 9.71 26.02
N TYR A 343 1.32 8.72 26.59
CA TYR A 343 1.39 8.48 28.01
C TYR A 343 2.82 8.70 28.50
N ASP A 344 3.02 9.73 29.32
CA ASP A 344 4.30 10.00 29.96
C ASP A 344 4.40 9.30 31.32
N PHE A 345 5.51 8.61 31.55
CA PHE A 345 5.80 7.86 32.78
C PHE A 345 6.73 8.60 33.77
N LEU A 346 7.17 9.83 33.48
CA LEU A 346 8.19 10.52 34.30
C LEU A 346 7.63 11.61 35.24
N PRO A 347 8.25 11.77 36.42
CA PRO A 347 7.57 12.14 37.65
C PRO A 347 8.19 13.39 38.27
N GLU A 348 7.50 14.53 38.23
CA GLU A 348 7.78 15.60 39.19
C GLU A 348 6.54 16.47 39.35
N SER A 349 5.86 16.24 40.48
CA SER A 349 4.68 16.98 40.94
C SER A 349 3.33 16.59 40.31
N THR A 350 2.50 16.00 41.17
CA THR A 350 1.08 15.61 41.02
C THR A 350 0.73 14.32 40.25
N SER A 351 0.30 13.33 41.04
CA SER A 351 -0.26 12.02 40.71
C SER A 351 -1.54 12.05 39.85
N ALA A 352 -1.45 12.50 38.60
CA ALA A 352 -2.52 12.32 37.63
C ALA A 352 -1.96 11.75 36.33
N MET A 353 -2.35 10.52 36.01
CA MET A 353 -2.17 9.93 34.69
C MET A 353 -2.88 10.82 33.66
N ARG A 354 -2.14 11.46 32.74
CA ARG A 354 -2.74 12.37 31.74
C ARG A 354 -2.29 12.01 30.34
N PHE A 355 -3.27 11.83 29.47
CA PHE A 355 -3.06 11.76 28.03
C PHE A 355 -2.65 13.15 27.53
N GLN A 356 -1.49 13.26 26.87
CA GLN A 356 -0.99 14.52 26.34
C GLN A 356 -0.83 14.45 24.82
N ALA A 357 -1.63 15.24 24.10
CA ALA A 357 -1.46 15.45 22.67
C ALA A 357 -0.20 16.30 22.40
N ALA A 358 0.45 16.05 21.27
CA ALA A 358 1.65 16.79 20.87
C ALA A 358 1.30 18.22 20.43
N ASP A 359 2.15 19.18 20.78
CA ASP A 359 2.04 20.57 20.38
C ASP A 359 2.85 20.83 19.11
N ALA A 360 2.16 20.90 17.96
CA ALA A 360 2.77 21.09 16.65
C ALA A 360 2.79 22.56 16.23
N THR A 361 3.99 23.10 16.07
CA THR A 361 4.19 24.40 15.40
C THR A 361 3.77 24.29 13.94
N VAL A 362 3.09 25.30 13.42
CA VAL A 362 2.48 25.26 12.09
C VAL A 362 3.06 26.33 11.18
N GLN A 363 3.51 25.91 10.00
CA GLN A 363 3.91 26.81 8.92
C GLN A 363 3.01 26.60 7.71
N HIS A 364 2.72 27.69 6.99
CA HIS A 364 1.85 27.70 5.82
C HIS A 364 2.59 28.28 4.62
N PHE A 365 2.45 27.61 3.47
CA PHE A 365 3.04 28.01 2.20
C PHE A 365 1.93 28.12 1.14
N PRO A 366 1.61 29.33 0.64
CA PRO A 366 0.47 29.53 -0.25
C PRO A 366 0.70 28.97 -1.67
N ASP A 367 -0.32 28.30 -2.21
CA ASP A 367 -0.38 27.86 -3.61
C ASP A 367 -1.84 27.85 -4.09
N GLN A 368 -2.21 28.92 -4.78
CA GLN A 368 -3.58 29.13 -5.25
C GLN A 368 -4.03 28.12 -6.32
N ILE A 369 -3.09 27.49 -7.04
CA ILE A 369 -3.41 26.66 -8.22
C ILE A 369 -3.46 25.17 -7.86
N HIS A 370 -2.63 24.70 -6.92
CA HIS A 370 -2.48 23.28 -6.61
C HIS A 370 -2.79 22.89 -5.16
N GLY A 371 -3.16 23.88 -4.36
CA GLY A 371 -3.49 23.76 -2.95
C GLY A 371 -2.28 24.08 -2.08
N ASN A 372 -2.54 24.88 -1.04
CA ASN A 372 -1.58 25.30 -0.03
C ASN A 372 -0.79 24.12 0.54
N VAL A 373 0.36 24.42 1.08
CA VAL A 373 1.24 23.47 1.72
C VAL A 373 1.32 23.79 3.21
N VAL A 374 1.32 22.76 4.05
CA VAL A 374 1.44 22.89 5.50
C VAL A 374 2.64 22.06 5.98
N ARG A 375 3.44 22.66 6.84
CA ARG A 375 4.52 22.00 7.59
C ARG A 375 4.18 22.02 9.08
N LEU A 376 4.34 20.88 9.74
CA LEU A 376 4.13 20.69 11.17
C LEU A 376 5.44 20.21 11.80
N ASP A 377 5.92 20.90 12.82
CA ASP A 377 7.11 20.52 13.57
C ASP A 377 6.80 20.43 15.08
N PHE A 378 7.19 19.34 15.73
CA PHE A 378 7.08 19.15 17.18
C PHE A 378 8.08 18.15 17.74
N LEU A 379 8.24 18.18 19.06
CA LEU A 379 8.91 17.14 19.84
C LEU A 379 7.85 16.28 20.55
N HIS A 380 8.04 14.96 20.54
CA HIS A 380 7.16 14.05 21.27
C HIS A 380 7.95 12.91 21.90
N ASN A 381 7.66 12.59 23.17
CA ASN A 381 8.42 11.61 23.92
C ASN A 381 7.92 10.18 23.64
N HIS A 382 8.66 9.42 22.83
CA HIS A 382 8.43 7.99 22.64
C HIS A 382 9.66 7.29 22.06
N SER A 383 9.58 5.96 21.92
CA SER A 383 10.63 5.16 21.28
C SER A 383 10.86 5.56 19.81
N PRO A 384 12.11 5.56 19.32
CA PRO A 384 12.41 5.92 17.94
C PRO A 384 11.71 4.98 16.94
N TRP A 385 11.19 5.54 15.85
CA TRP A 385 10.66 4.76 14.71
C TRP A 385 11.80 4.35 13.77
N GLN A 386 11.47 3.59 12.73
CA GLN A 386 12.39 3.20 11.67
C GLN A 386 12.13 4.02 10.40
N VAL A 387 13.18 4.47 9.73
CA VAL A 387 13.08 5.21 8.47
C VAL A 387 12.25 4.41 7.45
N GLY A 388 11.23 5.04 6.87
CA GLY A 388 10.24 4.41 6.00
C GLY A 388 8.89 4.13 6.67
N GLN A 389 8.83 4.15 8.00
CA GLN A 389 7.56 4.09 8.73
C GLN A 389 6.82 5.43 8.68
N HIS A 390 5.52 5.37 8.96
CA HIS A 390 4.64 6.54 8.98
C HIS A 390 3.70 6.52 10.18
N PHE A 391 3.07 7.65 10.44
CA PHE A 391 2.12 7.82 11.54
C PHE A 391 0.78 8.27 11.00
N TYR A 392 -0.29 7.83 11.66
CA TYR A 392 -1.60 8.41 11.48
C TYR A 392 -1.74 9.60 12.41
N LEU A 393 -1.96 10.78 11.84
CA LEU A 393 -2.19 12.02 12.59
C LEU A 393 -3.67 12.33 12.63
N CYS A 394 -4.17 12.59 13.83
CA CYS A 394 -5.49 13.14 14.10
C CYS A 394 -5.32 14.57 14.59
N PHE A 395 -6.18 15.46 14.11
CA PHE A 395 -6.16 16.89 14.40
C PHE A 395 -7.42 17.25 15.22
N PRO A 396 -7.37 17.23 16.56
CA PRO A 396 -8.57 17.36 17.39
C PRO A 396 -9.35 18.66 17.20
N GLU A 397 -8.66 19.74 16.82
CA GLU A 397 -9.28 21.04 16.50
C GLU A 397 -10.17 20.99 15.25
N SER A 398 -10.01 19.98 14.41
CA SER A 398 -10.80 19.80 13.19
C SER A 398 -11.71 18.58 13.27
N SER A 399 -11.16 17.41 13.63
CA SER A 399 -11.92 16.17 13.80
C SER A 399 -11.19 15.16 14.68
N ILE A 400 -11.89 14.66 15.71
CA ILE A 400 -11.40 13.57 16.56
C ILE A 400 -11.69 12.17 15.98
N TRP A 401 -12.49 12.08 14.92
CA TRP A 401 -12.99 10.81 14.38
C TRP A 401 -12.21 10.30 13.17
N GLN A 402 -11.19 11.06 12.76
CA GLN A 402 -10.43 10.88 11.53
C GLN A 402 -8.95 10.97 11.82
N SER A 403 -8.17 10.12 11.16
CA SER A 403 -6.73 10.18 11.18
C SER A 403 -6.18 9.81 9.81
N HIS A 404 -5.14 10.52 9.39
CA HIS A 404 -4.57 10.42 8.04
C HIS A 404 -3.08 10.05 8.11
N PRO A 405 -2.58 9.21 7.19
CA PRO A 405 -1.21 8.74 7.22
C PRO A 405 -0.25 9.80 6.70
N PHE A 406 0.80 10.10 7.47
CA PHE A 406 1.88 11.01 7.08
C PHE A 406 3.25 10.39 7.41
N THR A 407 4.18 10.53 6.48
CA THR A 407 5.57 10.09 6.69
C THR A 407 6.34 11.20 7.39
N PRO A 408 7.04 10.91 8.50
CA PRO A 408 7.99 11.86 9.07
C PRO A 408 9.08 12.20 8.05
N LEU A 409 9.29 13.50 7.83
CA LEU A 409 10.42 14.05 7.09
C LEU A 409 11.72 14.00 7.90
N SER A 410 11.59 14.02 9.22
CA SER A 410 12.70 13.98 10.19
C SER A 410 13.29 12.57 10.32
N LEU A 411 14.52 12.49 10.83
CA LEU A 411 15.12 11.21 11.24
C LEU A 411 14.72 10.86 12.68
N PRO A 412 14.59 9.56 13.00
CA PRO A 412 14.49 9.12 14.38
C PRO A 412 15.82 9.42 15.10
N GLY A 413 15.73 9.99 16.29
CA GLY A 413 16.90 10.40 17.06
C GLY A 413 16.47 10.94 18.42
N LEU A 414 17.13 10.50 19.48
CA LEU A 414 16.79 10.95 20.83
C LEU A 414 17.39 12.34 21.07
N THR A 415 16.55 13.36 20.99
CA THR A 415 16.88 14.70 21.51
C THR A 415 16.51 14.76 22.99
N LYS A 416 17.03 15.74 23.74
CA LYS A 416 16.70 15.93 25.16
C LYS A 416 15.19 16.07 25.43
N GLY A 417 14.39 16.46 24.43
CA GLY A 417 12.93 16.60 24.52
C GLY A 417 12.12 15.49 23.83
N GLY A 418 12.74 14.35 23.51
CA GLY A 418 12.08 13.23 22.82
C GLY A 418 12.45 13.14 21.34
N GLN A 419 11.54 12.60 20.53
CA GLN A 419 11.74 12.47 19.10
C GLN A 419 11.27 13.72 18.36
N GLN A 420 12.04 14.18 17.38
CA GLN A 420 11.65 15.30 16.51
C GLN A 420 10.78 14.83 15.35
N HIS A 421 9.57 15.37 15.26
CA HIS A 421 8.61 15.09 14.20
C HIS A 421 8.47 16.29 13.28
N SER A 422 8.79 16.09 12.01
CA SER A 422 8.51 17.06 10.94
C SER A 422 7.60 16.41 9.91
N TYR A 423 6.48 17.04 9.59
CA TYR A 423 5.53 16.56 8.59
C TYR A 423 5.26 17.65 7.57
N VAL A 424 5.20 17.24 6.32
CA VAL A 424 4.95 18.14 5.21
C VAL A 424 3.90 17.53 4.30
N PHE A 425 2.80 18.25 4.09
CA PHE A 425 1.72 17.79 3.21
C PHE A 425 1.08 18.94 2.45
N ARG A 426 0.43 18.58 1.35
CA ARG A 426 -0.31 19.50 0.50
C ARG A 426 -1.79 19.42 0.85
N ALA A 427 -2.40 20.56 1.07
CA ALA A 427 -3.84 20.69 1.27
C ALA A 427 -4.58 20.25 0.02
N LYS A 428 -5.49 19.29 0.19
CA LYS A 428 -6.38 18.77 -0.86
C LYS A 428 -7.82 19.07 -0.50
N SER A 429 -8.67 18.05 -0.41
CA SER A 429 -10.04 18.14 0.08
C SER A 429 -10.14 17.53 1.48
N GLY A 430 -11.24 17.82 2.18
CA GLY A 430 -11.49 17.28 3.52
C GLY A 430 -10.49 17.82 4.55
N GLU A 431 -9.90 16.93 5.34
CA GLU A 431 -9.17 17.27 6.56
C GLU A 431 -7.90 18.10 6.31
N THR A 432 -7.13 17.80 5.26
CA THR A 432 -5.91 18.57 4.93
C THR A 432 -6.22 20.00 4.52
N LYS A 433 -7.40 20.24 3.92
CA LYS A 433 -7.89 21.60 3.62
C LYS A 433 -8.23 22.36 4.90
N LYS A 434 -9.00 21.73 5.78
CA LYS A 434 -9.38 22.33 7.07
C LYS A 434 -8.14 22.66 7.91
N MET A 435 -7.12 21.80 7.90
CA MET A 435 -5.89 22.07 8.64
C MET A 435 -5.11 23.25 8.03
N ALA A 436 -5.10 23.41 6.70
CA ALA A 436 -4.53 24.61 6.08
C ALA A 436 -5.30 25.90 6.41
N GLU A 437 -6.63 25.82 6.56
CA GLU A 437 -7.47 26.95 7.01
C GLU A 437 -7.22 27.29 8.49
N ILE A 438 -7.03 26.28 9.35
CA ILE A 438 -6.64 26.45 10.77
C ILE A 438 -5.25 27.11 10.85
N ALA A 439 -4.29 26.60 10.08
CA ALA A 439 -2.93 27.15 9.99
C ALA A 439 -2.97 28.65 9.64
N LEU A 440 -3.70 28.99 8.57
CA LEU A 440 -3.84 30.37 8.11
C LEU A 440 -4.47 31.27 9.19
N ARG A 441 -5.57 30.81 9.80
CA ARG A 441 -6.27 31.56 10.85
C ARG A 441 -5.35 31.88 12.04
N LYS A 442 -4.56 30.90 12.48
CA LYS A 442 -3.64 31.04 13.60
C LYS A 442 -2.49 31.98 13.28
N LEU A 443 -1.88 31.82 12.10
CA LEU A 443 -0.82 32.72 11.63
C LEU A 443 -1.30 34.17 11.52
N SER A 444 -2.51 34.40 10.99
CA SER A 444 -3.10 35.74 10.91
C SER A 444 -3.41 36.34 12.29
N ALA A 445 -3.87 35.53 13.25
CA ALA A 445 -4.13 35.99 14.62
C ALA A 445 -2.83 36.39 15.34
N THR A 446 -1.76 35.60 15.19
CA THR A 446 -0.45 35.93 15.75
C THR A 446 0.13 37.22 15.12
N ALA A 447 0.00 37.38 13.80
CA ALA A 447 0.43 38.59 13.11
C ALA A 447 -0.32 39.84 13.58
N ALA A 448 -1.64 39.74 13.80
CA ALA A 448 -2.45 40.85 14.31
C ALA A 448 -2.12 41.22 15.78
N SER A 449 -1.61 40.28 16.57
CA SER A 449 -1.20 40.53 17.96
C SER A 449 0.21 41.13 18.11
N THR A 450 0.99 41.19 17.03
CA THR A 450 2.36 41.74 17.03
C THR A 450 2.35 43.15 16.42
N SER A 451 2.31 44.21 17.24
CA SER A 451 2.37 45.61 16.80
C SER A 451 3.81 46.04 16.41
N PRO A 452 4.00 47.11 15.60
CA PRO A 452 5.24 47.38 14.84
C PRO A 452 6.38 48.05 15.64
N GLU A 453 6.59 47.69 16.91
CA GLU A 453 7.61 48.33 17.76
C GLU A 453 8.90 47.51 17.95
N MET A 454 9.09 46.41 17.21
CA MET A 454 10.27 45.55 17.36
C MET A 454 10.85 45.06 16.04
N GLU A 455 10.88 45.90 15.01
CA GLU A 455 11.52 45.63 13.71
C GLU A 455 13.07 45.75 13.74
N GLY A 456 13.66 45.88 14.92
CA GLY A 456 15.08 46.18 15.13
C GLY A 456 15.95 45.01 15.58
N LEU A 457 15.65 43.74 15.27
CA LEU A 457 16.63 42.64 15.49
C LEU A 457 16.37 41.33 14.72
N ALA A 458 15.69 41.36 13.57
CA ALA A 458 15.27 40.14 12.85
C ALA A 458 16.24 39.68 11.75
N ASN A 459 17.56 39.75 11.96
CA ASN A 459 18.58 39.26 11.01
C ASN A 459 19.59 38.29 11.65
N THR A 460 19.10 37.30 12.40
CA THR A 460 19.94 36.17 12.83
C THR A 460 19.25 34.85 12.49
N PRO A 461 19.88 33.94 11.71
CA PRO A 461 19.27 32.65 11.38
C PRO A 461 19.11 31.77 12.64
N PRO A 462 17.97 31.08 12.83
CA PRO A 462 17.75 30.25 14.02
C PRO A 462 18.67 29.03 13.95
N THR A 463 19.71 29.04 14.78
CA THR A 463 20.66 27.94 14.92
C THR A 463 20.72 27.56 16.40
N GLN A 464 19.61 27.11 17.01
CA GLN A 464 19.60 26.46 18.34
C GLN A 464 18.22 25.84 18.69
N PRO A 465 18.13 24.92 19.68
CA PRO A 465 17.14 23.85 19.72
C PRO A 465 15.72 24.34 20.00
N LEU A 466 14.74 23.55 19.54
CA LEU A 466 13.29 23.67 19.70
C LEU A 466 12.88 23.85 21.18
N THR A 467 13.11 25.02 21.76
CA THR A 467 12.44 25.49 22.96
C THR A 467 11.15 26.17 22.56
N HIS A 468 10.10 25.97 23.34
CA HIS A 468 8.74 26.40 23.06
C HIS A 468 8.63 27.94 23.10
N ASP A 469 8.98 28.63 22.00
CA ASP A 469 8.74 30.07 21.87
C ASP A 469 7.22 30.30 21.88
N SER A 470 6.74 30.98 22.94
CA SER A 470 5.31 31.21 23.21
C SER A 470 4.55 31.94 22.09
N ASN A 471 5.27 32.52 21.13
CA ASN A 471 4.72 33.29 20.02
C ASN A 471 4.56 32.49 18.72
N THR A 472 5.00 31.23 18.65
CA THR A 472 4.82 30.43 17.44
C THR A 472 3.43 29.76 17.43
N PRO A 473 2.61 29.93 16.37
CA PRO A 473 1.29 29.32 16.32
C PRO A 473 1.38 27.80 16.32
N SER A 474 0.76 27.16 17.32
CA SER A 474 0.74 25.72 17.49
C SER A 474 -0.66 25.11 17.35
N THR A 475 -0.76 23.82 17.03
CA THR A 475 -1.99 23.03 17.00
C THR A 475 -1.77 21.67 17.66
N LYS A 476 -2.81 21.13 18.29
CA LYS A 476 -2.74 19.81 18.93
C LYS A 476 -2.76 18.69 17.89
N VAL A 477 -1.88 17.70 18.06
CA VAL A 477 -1.79 16.52 17.19
C VAL A 477 -1.78 15.24 18.01
N ILE A 478 -2.63 14.28 17.65
CA ILE A 478 -2.62 12.92 18.19
C ILE A 478 -2.02 11.99 17.14
N LEU A 479 -0.99 11.25 17.52
CA LEU A 479 -0.26 10.29 16.71
C LEU A 479 -0.75 8.87 16.97
N THR A 480 -0.74 8.04 15.93
CA THR A 480 -0.94 6.60 16.04
C THR A 480 0.05 5.90 15.11
N GLY A 481 0.89 5.02 15.64
CA GLY A 481 1.94 4.34 14.88
C GLY A 481 3.09 3.86 15.77
N PRO A 482 4.31 3.66 15.22
CA PRO A 482 4.65 3.74 13.80
C PRO A 482 4.06 2.56 12.99
N CYS A 483 3.61 2.85 11.77
CA CYS A 483 3.09 1.89 10.80
C CYS A 483 4.09 1.66 9.65
N GLY A 484 4.13 0.45 9.11
CA GLY A 484 5.01 0.10 7.97
C GLY A 484 6.34 -0.52 8.39
N THR A 485 7.27 -0.60 7.44
CA THR A 485 8.55 -1.31 7.58
C THR A 485 9.74 -0.38 7.42
N SER A 486 10.90 -0.78 7.95
CA SER A 486 12.16 -0.08 7.69
C SER A 486 12.54 -0.17 6.22
N HIS A 487 12.91 0.96 5.63
CA HIS A 487 13.44 1.09 4.27
C HIS A 487 14.97 1.05 4.23
N THR A 488 15.64 1.17 5.38
CA THR A 488 17.10 1.25 5.47
C THR A 488 17.76 -0.06 5.91
N ARG A 489 16.99 -1.02 6.45
CA ARG A 489 17.50 -2.30 6.96
C ARG A 489 18.41 -3.03 5.97
N ASP A 490 18.07 -3.05 4.69
CA ASP A 490 18.90 -3.73 3.68
C ASP A 490 20.17 -2.92 3.34
N LEU A 491 20.08 -1.58 3.38
CA LEU A 491 21.20 -0.68 3.15
C LEU A 491 22.26 -0.79 4.25
N ASP A 492 21.83 -1.02 5.50
CA ASP A 492 22.68 -1.22 6.66
C ASP A 492 23.40 -2.57 6.61
N ASN A 493 22.69 -3.61 6.18
CA ASN A 493 23.23 -4.97 6.10
C ASN A 493 24.10 -5.21 4.85
N SER A 494 23.94 -4.41 3.80
CA SER A 494 24.59 -4.60 2.50
C SER A 494 25.28 -3.32 2.00
N PRO A 495 26.54 -3.05 2.38
CA PRO A 495 27.27 -1.83 1.99
C PRO A 495 27.35 -1.56 0.49
N GLY A 496 27.33 -2.61 -0.34
CA GLY A 496 27.46 -2.52 -1.80
C GLY A 496 26.21 -2.10 -2.58
N ILE A 497 25.06 -1.84 -1.93
CA ILE A 497 23.85 -1.37 -2.61
C ILE A 497 24.03 0.09 -3.05
N ASN A 498 23.83 0.36 -4.33
CA ASN A 498 23.75 1.71 -4.90
C ASN A 498 22.31 2.23 -4.81
N VAL A 499 22.14 3.54 -4.58
CA VAL A 499 20.84 4.10 -4.17
C VAL A 499 20.41 5.22 -5.11
N LEU A 500 19.22 5.07 -5.71
CA LEU A 500 18.56 6.10 -6.51
C LEU A 500 17.27 6.54 -5.82
N LEU A 501 17.16 7.82 -5.50
CA LEU A 501 16.03 8.40 -4.78
C LEU A 501 15.26 9.33 -5.71
N ILE A 502 13.98 9.05 -5.95
CA ILE A 502 13.12 9.81 -6.87
C ILE A 502 11.90 10.33 -6.12
N ALA A 503 11.78 11.64 -5.99
CA ALA A 503 10.62 12.28 -5.37
C ALA A 503 9.85 13.17 -6.34
N GLY A 504 8.53 13.20 -6.19
CA GLY A 504 7.64 14.16 -6.84
C GLY A 504 6.82 14.95 -5.81
N GLY A 505 6.97 16.28 -5.78
CA GLY A 505 6.25 17.15 -4.83
C GLY A 505 6.49 16.74 -3.37
N THR A 506 5.40 16.58 -2.59
CA THR A 506 5.42 16.14 -1.17
C THR A 506 6.00 14.73 -0.96
N GLY A 507 6.14 13.94 -2.02
CA GLY A 507 6.78 12.61 -1.97
C GLY A 507 8.23 12.64 -1.48
N ILE A 508 8.85 13.84 -1.40
CA ILE A 508 10.16 14.01 -0.78
C ILE A 508 10.22 13.49 0.66
N THR A 509 9.11 13.58 1.41
CA THR A 509 9.00 13.08 2.79
C THR A 509 9.27 11.57 2.93
N PHE A 510 9.12 10.80 1.85
CA PHE A 510 9.38 9.37 1.84
C PHE A 510 10.85 9.03 1.57
N VAL A 511 11.51 9.78 0.69
CA VAL A 511 12.88 9.46 0.23
C VAL A 511 13.95 10.20 1.03
N LEU A 512 13.67 11.41 1.50
CA LEU A 512 14.68 12.26 2.15
C LEU A 512 15.20 11.67 3.47
N PRO A 513 14.36 11.07 4.34
CA PRO A 513 14.86 10.33 5.52
C PRO A 513 15.83 9.20 5.17
N VAL A 514 15.65 8.52 4.03
CA VAL A 514 16.59 7.47 3.58
C VAL A 514 17.94 8.09 3.25
N LEU A 515 17.96 9.23 2.56
CA LEU A 515 19.19 9.96 2.24
C LEU A 515 19.89 10.46 3.50
N PHE A 516 19.16 11.06 4.45
CA PHE A 516 19.75 11.50 5.70
C PHE A 516 20.31 10.36 6.55
N HIS A 517 19.64 9.21 6.56
CA HIS A 517 20.17 8.01 7.21
C HIS A 517 21.51 7.60 6.60
N LEU A 518 21.62 7.57 5.28
CA LEU A 518 22.87 7.26 4.59
C LEU A 518 24.00 8.26 4.88
N MET A 519 23.65 9.51 5.20
CA MET A 519 24.62 10.56 5.50
C MET A 519 25.12 10.55 6.94
N THR A 520 24.27 10.11 7.87
CA THR A 520 24.52 10.15 9.32
C THR A 520 24.95 8.81 9.89
N ALA A 521 24.53 7.70 9.27
CA ALA A 521 24.93 6.36 9.68
C ALA A 521 26.44 6.16 9.47
N PRO A 522 27.11 5.41 10.37
CA PRO A 522 28.51 5.04 10.17
C PRO A 522 28.68 4.35 8.82
N THR A 523 29.55 4.88 7.96
CA THR A 523 29.81 4.31 6.64
C THR A 523 30.35 2.90 6.80
N PRO A 524 29.59 1.84 6.41
CA PRO A 524 30.06 0.49 6.63
C PRO A 524 31.30 0.23 5.79
N ARG A 525 32.26 -0.58 6.29
CA ARG A 525 33.47 -0.93 5.52
C ARG A 525 33.07 -1.51 4.17
N GLY A 526 33.60 -0.96 3.07
CA GLY A 526 33.25 -1.35 1.70
C GLY A 526 32.16 -0.52 1.01
N SER A 527 31.65 0.54 1.65
CA SER A 527 30.66 1.48 1.07
C SER A 527 31.28 2.73 0.42
N ALA A 528 32.61 2.85 0.37
CA ALA A 528 33.30 4.04 -0.15
C ALA A 528 32.95 4.36 -1.62
N ASP A 529 32.64 3.33 -2.41
CA ASP A 529 32.29 3.47 -3.83
C ASP A 529 30.76 3.55 -4.07
N ARG A 530 29.94 3.55 -3.02
CA ARG A 530 28.47 3.55 -3.15
C ARG A 530 28.02 4.78 -3.92
N LYS A 531 27.36 4.57 -5.05
CA LYS A 531 26.76 5.65 -5.83
C LYS A 531 25.40 6.04 -5.25
N ILE A 532 25.20 7.33 -5.00
CA ILE A 532 23.92 7.88 -4.52
C ILE A 532 23.48 9.00 -5.47
N GLU A 533 22.25 8.91 -5.98
CA GLU A 533 21.65 9.98 -6.78
C GLU A 533 20.26 10.33 -6.26
N PHE A 534 20.04 11.61 -6.02
CA PHE A 534 18.77 12.17 -5.57
C PHE A 534 18.17 13.03 -6.67
N ILE A 535 16.98 12.66 -7.12
CA ILE A 535 16.19 13.34 -8.13
C ILE A 535 14.90 13.83 -7.48
N TRP A 536 14.67 15.14 -7.50
CA TRP A 536 13.43 15.71 -7.03
C TRP A 536 12.73 16.52 -8.11
N VAL A 537 11.47 16.22 -8.36
CA VAL A 537 10.64 16.87 -9.36
C VAL A 537 9.57 17.70 -8.65
N VAL A 538 9.65 19.02 -8.80
CA VAL A 538 8.70 19.99 -8.25
C VAL A 538 7.99 20.75 -9.36
N ARG A 539 6.87 21.39 -9.00
CA ARG A 539 6.12 22.20 -9.97
C ARG A 539 6.72 23.58 -10.08
N ARG A 540 7.03 24.21 -8.96
CA ARG A 540 7.54 25.58 -8.85
C ARG A 540 8.73 25.64 -7.90
N ARG A 541 9.59 26.64 -8.07
CA ARG A 541 10.78 26.88 -7.24
C ARG A 541 10.44 27.33 -5.82
N GLN A 542 9.28 27.98 -5.61
CA GLN A 542 8.76 28.21 -4.25
C GLN A 542 8.48 26.90 -3.49
N ASP A 543 8.21 25.79 -4.19
CA ASP A 543 8.13 24.47 -3.57
C ASP A 543 9.54 23.95 -3.19
N LEU A 544 10.58 24.77 -3.08
CA LEU A 544 11.85 24.40 -2.44
C LEU A 544 11.92 24.92 -0.99
N GLU A 545 11.14 25.94 -0.65
CA GLU A 545 11.24 26.70 0.61
C GLU A 545 10.81 25.88 1.83
N TRP A 546 9.72 25.14 1.71
CA TRP A 546 9.17 24.26 2.75
C TRP A 546 10.11 23.15 3.26
N VAL A 547 11.18 22.82 2.52
CA VAL A 547 12.22 21.83 2.92
C VAL A 547 13.63 22.42 2.83
N ARG A 548 13.74 23.76 2.85
CA ARG A 548 15.01 24.48 2.70
C ARG A 548 16.05 24.09 3.77
N PRO A 549 15.72 23.99 5.06
CA PRO A 549 16.68 23.55 6.09
C PRO A 549 17.29 22.18 5.76
N GLU A 550 16.47 21.28 5.25
CA GLU A 550 16.88 19.95 4.86
C GLU A 550 17.80 19.97 3.62
N LEU A 551 17.46 20.78 2.60
CA LEU A 551 18.30 20.94 1.40
C LEU A 551 19.66 21.57 1.71
N ASP A 552 19.71 22.55 2.62
CA ASP A 552 20.96 23.21 2.99
C ASP A 552 21.88 22.23 3.73
N THR A 553 21.31 21.37 4.58
CA THR A 553 22.02 20.24 5.21
C THR A 553 22.55 19.26 4.16
N LEU A 554 21.75 18.90 3.15
CA LEU A 554 22.18 18.05 2.04
C LEU A 554 23.36 18.66 1.27
N ARG A 555 23.29 19.95 0.94
CA ARG A 555 24.34 20.65 0.20
C ARG A 555 25.66 20.64 0.98
N ALA A 556 25.62 20.97 2.27
CA ALA A 556 26.79 20.99 3.13
C ALA A 556 27.47 19.61 3.21
N ALA A 557 26.70 18.53 3.30
CA ALA A 557 27.23 17.18 3.40
C ALA A 557 27.52 16.50 2.05
N SER A 558 26.96 16.98 0.94
CA SER A 558 27.20 16.45 -0.41
C SER A 558 28.67 16.50 -0.82
N ALA A 559 29.46 17.43 -0.27
CA ALA A 559 30.89 17.54 -0.51
C ALA A 559 31.71 16.33 0.01
N ARG A 560 31.12 15.50 0.87
CA ARG A 560 31.82 14.39 1.57
C ARG A 560 31.46 13.01 1.03
N MET A 561 30.54 12.92 0.07
CA MET A 561 29.98 11.66 -0.43
C MET A 561 29.86 11.67 -1.95
N ASN A 562 29.79 10.48 -2.56
CA ASN A 562 29.46 10.31 -3.98
C ASN A 562 27.95 10.52 -4.23
N LEU A 563 27.47 11.74 -3.94
CA LEU A 563 26.07 12.15 -3.99
C LEU A 563 25.86 13.14 -5.14
N THR A 564 24.98 12.77 -6.08
CA THR A 564 24.49 13.68 -7.13
C THR A 564 23.09 14.17 -6.77
N ILE A 565 22.84 15.48 -6.82
CA ILE A 565 21.53 16.08 -6.53
C ILE A 565 21.00 16.77 -7.79
N ARG A 566 19.85 16.33 -8.29
CA ARG A 566 19.15 16.93 -9.44
C ARG A 566 17.75 17.38 -9.03
N ILE A 567 17.49 18.67 -9.17
CA ILE A 567 16.18 19.26 -8.89
C ILE A 567 15.58 19.72 -10.23
N PHE A 568 14.37 19.26 -10.54
CA PHE A 568 13.67 19.60 -11.77
C PHE A 568 12.42 20.44 -11.45
N VAL A 569 12.37 21.67 -11.96
CA VAL A 569 11.22 22.57 -11.84
C VAL A 569 10.44 22.52 -13.16
N THR A 570 9.18 22.07 -13.10
CA THR A 570 8.44 21.67 -14.30
C THR A 570 7.50 22.73 -14.90
N ARG A 571 7.21 23.83 -14.20
CA ARG A 571 6.20 24.83 -14.63
C ARG A 571 6.68 26.27 -14.75
N GLU A 572 7.93 26.59 -14.44
CA GLU A 572 8.44 27.97 -14.54
C GLU A 572 8.96 28.35 -15.93
N GLY A 573 9.10 27.39 -16.85
CA GLY A 573 9.56 27.65 -18.22
C GLY A 573 8.48 28.09 -19.23
N ARG A 574 7.27 28.47 -18.78
CA ARG A 574 6.18 28.94 -19.67
C ARG A 574 5.72 30.37 -19.42
N ASP A 575 5.99 30.94 -18.25
CA ASP A 575 5.61 32.31 -17.90
C ASP A 575 6.88 33.06 -17.46
N GLY A 576 7.53 33.76 -18.40
CA GLY A 576 8.70 34.60 -18.11
C GLY A 576 9.82 34.53 -19.14
N VAL A 577 9.58 35.02 -20.35
CA VAL A 577 10.66 35.63 -21.15
C VAL A 577 10.62 37.13 -20.84
N GLU A 578 11.15 37.51 -19.67
CA GLU A 578 11.83 38.79 -19.55
C GLU A 578 13.33 38.47 -19.53
N SER A 579 13.98 38.80 -20.63
CA SER A 579 15.41 38.59 -20.82
C SER A 579 16.21 39.48 -19.85
N VAL A 580 16.77 38.90 -18.79
CA VAL A 580 17.91 39.51 -18.10
C VAL A 580 19.16 39.13 -18.88
N GLN A 581 19.69 40.07 -19.66
CA GLN A 581 21.06 39.98 -20.17
C GLN A 581 22.07 40.36 -19.07
N PRO A 582 23.29 39.80 -19.11
CA PRO A 582 24.30 40.02 -18.09
C PRO A 582 24.97 41.38 -18.28
N GLY A 583 24.84 42.27 -17.30
CA GLY A 583 25.57 43.53 -17.25
C GLY A 583 27.07 43.29 -17.07
N SER A 584 27.84 43.58 -18.12
CA SER A 584 29.27 43.90 -18.01
C SER A 584 29.42 45.42 -18.05
N ALA A 585 30.33 45.94 -17.24
CA ALA A 585 30.55 47.36 -17.02
C ALA A 585 31.00 48.14 -18.26
N ASN A 586 30.69 49.45 -18.21
CA ASN A 586 31.37 50.61 -18.80
C ASN A 586 30.85 51.30 -20.09
N ILE A 587 30.42 52.56 -19.87
CA ILE A 587 30.79 53.83 -20.55
C ILE A 587 30.08 54.21 -21.87
N LEU A 588 29.21 55.24 -21.76
CA LEU A 588 29.02 56.44 -22.61
C LEU A 588 29.29 56.38 -24.13
N LEU A 589 28.22 56.48 -24.95
CA LEU A 589 27.89 57.61 -25.87
C LEU A 589 26.91 57.15 -26.99
N GLY A 590 26.14 58.12 -27.49
CA GLY A 590 24.91 57.96 -28.28
C GLY A 590 25.01 57.53 -29.77
N PRO A 591 23.96 57.81 -30.59
CA PRO A 591 23.23 56.76 -31.34
C PRO A 591 23.41 56.81 -32.87
N HIS A 592 23.18 55.70 -33.59
CA HIS A 592 22.64 55.76 -34.97
C HIS A 592 22.07 54.40 -35.48
N GLU A 593 20.77 54.44 -35.80
CA GLU A 593 19.98 53.88 -36.92
C GLU A 593 20.19 52.49 -37.60
N LYS A 594 19.06 51.75 -37.65
CA LYS A 594 18.35 51.09 -38.79
C LYS A 594 18.92 49.82 -39.50
N SER A 595 18.32 48.65 -39.20
CA SER A 595 17.45 47.74 -40.03
C SER A 595 17.80 47.36 -41.50
N PRO A 596 17.21 46.31 -42.16
CA PRO A 596 17.30 44.84 -41.93
C PRO A 596 17.38 43.97 -43.26
N ALA A 597 17.26 42.62 -43.13
CA ALA A 597 16.77 41.61 -44.12
C ALA A 597 17.73 41.16 -45.26
N ASN A 598 17.69 39.96 -45.90
CA ASN A 598 16.89 38.72 -45.86
C ASN A 598 17.55 37.63 -46.76
N ASN A 599 17.22 36.34 -46.49
CA ASN A 599 17.02 35.19 -47.42
C ASN A 599 18.18 34.57 -48.25
N ILE A 600 18.19 33.31 -48.74
CA ILE A 600 17.75 31.93 -48.40
C ILE A 600 18.31 31.02 -49.54
N SER A 601 18.78 29.81 -49.18
CA SER A 601 18.92 28.49 -49.86
C SER A 601 18.97 28.26 -51.39
N ALA A 602 19.79 27.27 -51.80
CA ALA A 602 19.49 26.03 -52.57
C ALA A 602 20.79 25.38 -53.13
N LEU A 603 20.86 24.19 -53.75
CA LEU A 603 20.58 22.78 -53.38
C LEU A 603 21.10 21.91 -54.57
N ALA A 604 22.05 20.98 -54.34
CA ALA A 604 22.37 19.70 -55.07
C ALA A 604 22.66 19.73 -56.61
N PRO A 605 23.00 18.60 -57.33
CA PRO A 605 23.50 17.25 -56.96
C PRO A 605 24.75 16.74 -57.78
N THR A 606 25.27 15.55 -57.42
CA THR A 606 26.35 14.70 -58.03
C THR A 606 25.80 13.66 -59.06
N PRO A 607 26.50 12.60 -59.61
CA PRO A 607 27.93 12.11 -59.65
C PRO A 607 28.32 11.60 -61.11
N PRO A 608 29.15 10.54 -61.44
CA PRO A 608 30.16 9.70 -60.72
C PRO A 608 31.46 9.31 -61.53
N LEU A 609 32.31 8.45 -60.90
CA LEU A 609 33.23 7.38 -61.41
C LEU A 609 34.76 7.59 -61.38
N SER A 610 35.47 6.81 -60.53
CA SER A 610 36.36 5.68 -60.92
C SER A 610 37.19 5.13 -59.73
N ASP A 611 37.51 3.84 -59.81
CA ASP A 611 38.05 2.91 -58.81
C ASP A 611 39.56 3.03 -58.51
N ASP A 612 40.01 2.57 -57.34
CA ASP A 612 41.01 1.47 -57.20
C ASP A 612 41.37 1.15 -55.73
N ASP A 613 41.76 -0.11 -55.53
CA ASP A 613 41.82 -0.93 -54.32
C ASP A 613 42.94 -0.65 -53.28
N ILE A 614 42.77 -1.27 -52.09
CA ILE A 614 43.76 -2.08 -51.30
C ILE A 614 43.64 -1.87 -49.76
N HIS A 615 43.26 -2.93 -49.05
CA HIS A 615 43.48 -3.20 -47.61
C HIS A 615 44.69 -4.19 -47.48
N PRO A 616 45.16 -4.63 -46.29
CA PRO A 616 45.30 -4.05 -44.94
C PRO A 616 46.72 -4.32 -44.34
N SER A 617 47.07 -3.81 -43.14
CA SER A 617 47.75 -4.57 -42.06
C SER A 617 48.36 -3.70 -40.95
N SER A 618 48.43 -4.36 -39.79
CA SER A 618 48.85 -3.99 -38.44
C SER A 618 50.32 -3.58 -38.25
N SER A 619 50.61 -2.71 -37.26
CA SER A 619 51.20 -3.12 -35.96
C SER A 619 51.87 -1.96 -35.19
N SER A 620 51.68 -1.98 -33.86
CA SER A 620 52.60 -1.58 -32.77
C SER A 620 53.34 -0.22 -32.80
N ALA A 621 53.14 0.61 -31.76
CA ALA A 621 54.05 0.70 -30.60
C ALA A 621 53.76 1.92 -29.70
N SER A 622 53.61 1.62 -28.42
CA SER A 622 53.96 2.39 -27.21
C SER A 622 54.30 3.88 -27.29
N SER A 623 53.66 4.67 -26.41
CA SER A 623 54.37 5.52 -25.45
C SER A 623 53.46 5.86 -24.27
N ALA A 624 53.88 5.38 -23.10
CA ALA A 624 53.30 5.70 -21.82
C ALA A 624 53.65 7.15 -21.44
N ALA A 625 52.66 7.90 -20.97
CA ALA A 625 52.89 9.03 -20.08
C ALA A 625 51.73 9.10 -19.08
N SER A 626 52.09 8.73 -17.86
CA SER A 626 51.33 8.81 -16.64
C SER A 626 50.63 10.16 -16.44
N SER A 627 49.32 10.12 -16.21
CA SER A 627 48.67 11.08 -15.33
C SER A 627 47.64 10.34 -14.48
N LEU A 628 48.05 10.04 -13.25
CA LEU A 628 47.14 9.68 -12.16
C LEU A 628 46.15 10.85 -11.98
N ARG A 629 45.03 10.81 -12.70
CA ARG A 629 43.86 11.63 -12.36
C ARG A 629 43.24 11.02 -11.11
N LYS A 630 43.57 11.57 -9.95
CA LYS A 630 42.68 11.47 -8.78
C LYS A 630 41.29 11.93 -9.25
N PRO A 631 40.22 11.16 -9.02
CA PRO A 631 38.88 11.60 -9.36
C PRO A 631 38.54 12.75 -8.42
N THR A 632 38.50 13.98 -8.96
CA THR A 632 37.95 15.14 -8.28
C THR A 632 36.48 14.85 -8.00
N GLN A 633 36.13 14.60 -6.73
CA GLN A 633 34.74 14.48 -6.29
C GLN A 633 34.06 15.84 -6.48
N GLN A 634 33.28 15.97 -7.55
CA GLN A 634 32.51 17.18 -7.84
C GLN A 634 31.04 16.89 -7.53
N SER A 635 30.58 17.34 -6.37
CA SER A 635 29.16 17.31 -6.01
C SER A 635 28.41 18.28 -6.92
N THR A 636 27.71 17.77 -7.94
CA THR A 636 26.93 18.60 -8.85
C THR A 636 25.50 18.70 -8.34
N VAL A 637 25.14 19.87 -7.78
CA VAL A 637 23.73 20.26 -7.63
C VAL A 637 23.30 20.91 -8.93
N SER A 638 22.35 20.32 -9.64
CA SER A 638 21.82 20.88 -10.89
C SER A 638 20.33 21.15 -10.77
N GLU A 639 19.94 22.40 -11.02
CA GLU A 639 18.53 22.81 -11.10
C GLU A 639 18.15 23.00 -12.58
N LEU A 640 17.08 22.34 -12.99
CA LEU A 640 16.72 22.19 -14.41
C LEU A 640 15.24 22.55 -14.61
N ASN A 641 14.97 23.47 -15.54
CA ASN A 641 13.62 24.01 -15.79
C ASN A 641 12.83 23.21 -16.84
N HIS A 642 12.79 21.88 -16.72
CA HIS A 642 12.02 21.00 -17.61
C HIS A 642 11.60 19.70 -16.93
N ARG A 643 10.63 18.98 -17.51
CA ARG A 643 10.23 17.66 -17.03
C ARG A 643 11.27 16.60 -17.40
N PRO A 644 11.80 15.82 -16.44
CA PRO A 644 12.81 14.81 -16.73
C PRO A 644 12.21 13.58 -17.43
N SER A 645 13.00 12.97 -18.32
CA SER A 645 12.78 11.59 -18.75
C SER A 645 13.31 10.63 -17.68
N LEU A 646 12.44 10.27 -16.72
CA LEU A 646 12.80 9.32 -15.65
C LEU A 646 13.34 7.98 -16.18
N PRO A 647 12.79 7.36 -17.25
CA PRO A 647 13.36 6.13 -17.80
C PRO A 647 14.82 6.29 -18.25
N THR A 648 15.15 7.44 -18.85
CA THR A 648 16.52 7.75 -19.29
C THR A 648 17.45 7.94 -18.09
N LEU A 649 17.00 8.67 -17.05
CA LEU A 649 17.78 8.88 -15.83
C LEU A 649 18.05 7.58 -15.07
N ILE A 650 17.06 6.71 -14.93
CA ILE A 650 17.23 5.39 -14.31
C ILE A 650 18.24 4.55 -15.10
N THR A 651 18.14 4.55 -16.43
CA THR A 651 19.07 3.81 -17.29
C THR A 651 20.49 4.35 -17.17
N SER A 652 20.66 5.67 -17.23
CA SER A 652 21.94 6.33 -17.04
C SER A 652 22.54 6.00 -15.67
N PHE A 653 21.75 6.00 -14.60
CA PHE A 653 22.19 5.61 -13.26
C PHE A 653 22.71 4.17 -13.23
N ILE A 654 21.96 3.23 -13.82
CA ILE A 654 22.34 1.80 -13.88
C ILE A 654 23.61 1.62 -14.70
N ASP A 655 23.71 2.22 -15.88
CA ASP A 655 24.83 2.06 -16.80
C ASP A 655 26.13 2.65 -16.24
N SER A 656 26.02 3.75 -15.49
CA SER A 656 27.15 4.39 -14.80
C SER A 656 27.46 3.76 -13.45
N THR A 657 26.69 2.78 -12.98
CA THR A 657 27.01 2.00 -11.79
C THR A 657 28.09 0.97 -12.12
N ILE A 658 29.18 0.98 -11.35
CA ILE A 658 30.34 0.12 -11.60
C ILE A 658 30.06 -1.33 -11.18
N ARG A 659 29.55 -1.54 -9.97
CA ARG A 659 29.29 -2.86 -9.38
C ARG A 659 28.22 -2.79 -8.30
N GLY A 660 27.69 -3.96 -7.93
CA GLY A 660 26.72 -4.12 -6.84
C GLY A 660 25.27 -3.93 -7.27
N PRO A 661 24.32 -4.34 -6.42
CA PRO A 661 22.89 -4.20 -6.66
C PRO A 661 22.44 -2.74 -6.55
N ILE A 662 21.24 -2.46 -7.06
CA ILE A 662 20.65 -1.11 -7.07
C ILE A 662 19.29 -1.15 -6.37
N THR A 663 19.04 -0.19 -5.50
CA THR A 663 17.72 0.04 -4.90
C THR A 663 17.20 1.42 -5.26
N VAL A 664 16.02 1.46 -5.86
CA VAL A 664 15.31 2.68 -6.25
C VAL A 664 14.22 2.97 -5.23
N TYR A 665 14.28 4.13 -4.58
CA TYR A 665 13.22 4.63 -3.71
C TYR A 665 12.40 5.66 -4.48
N ALA A 666 11.07 5.52 -4.52
CA ALA A 666 10.23 6.42 -5.30
C ALA A 666 8.94 6.81 -4.57
N SER A 667 8.62 8.10 -4.53
CA SER A 667 7.33 8.59 -4.04
C SER A 667 6.90 9.86 -4.79
N GLY A 668 5.64 9.91 -5.20
CA GLY A 668 5.10 11.05 -5.95
C GLY A 668 3.85 10.68 -6.75
N PRO A 669 3.53 11.44 -7.82
CA PRO A 669 2.31 11.23 -8.59
C PRO A 669 2.18 9.80 -9.13
N PRO A 670 0.95 9.26 -9.23
CA PRO A 670 0.72 7.88 -9.65
C PRO A 670 1.43 7.53 -10.98
N GLU A 671 1.39 8.43 -11.97
CA GLU A 671 2.01 8.22 -13.29
C GLU A 671 3.52 8.10 -13.20
N MET A 672 4.14 8.91 -12.34
CA MET A 672 5.56 8.86 -12.08
C MET A 672 5.97 7.50 -11.53
N ILE A 673 5.24 7.00 -10.54
CA ILE A 673 5.50 5.69 -9.92
C ILE A 673 5.30 4.56 -10.92
N THR A 674 4.26 4.64 -11.76
CA THR A 674 4.02 3.69 -12.85
C THR A 674 5.22 3.61 -13.82
N ASP A 675 5.79 4.74 -14.21
CA ASP A 675 6.92 4.77 -15.15
C ASP A 675 8.22 4.27 -14.50
N VAL A 676 8.49 4.67 -13.25
CA VAL A 676 9.62 4.14 -12.46
C VAL A 676 9.49 2.62 -12.32
N ARG A 677 8.32 2.12 -11.93
CA ARG A 677 8.04 0.69 -11.76
C ARG A 677 8.26 -0.11 -13.02
N ARG A 678 7.75 0.38 -14.15
CA ARG A 678 7.96 -0.25 -15.46
C ARG A 678 9.43 -0.34 -15.79
N ARG A 679 10.17 0.77 -15.63
CA ARG A 679 11.59 0.80 -15.98
C ARG A 679 12.42 -0.10 -15.08
N VAL A 680 12.20 -0.05 -13.76
CA VAL A 680 12.90 -0.95 -12.81
C VAL A 680 12.62 -2.42 -13.14
N ALA A 681 11.38 -2.78 -13.47
CA ALA A 681 11.07 -4.14 -13.88
C ALA A 681 11.84 -4.55 -15.15
N GLU A 682 11.93 -3.68 -16.15
CA GLU A 682 12.68 -3.94 -17.40
C GLU A 682 14.20 -4.05 -17.20
N SER A 683 14.74 -3.32 -16.22
CA SER A 683 16.15 -3.34 -15.88
C SER A 683 16.62 -4.61 -15.16
N ASN A 684 15.69 -5.42 -14.64
CA ASN A 684 16.06 -6.69 -14.00
C ASN A 684 16.45 -7.74 -15.04
N ASP A 685 17.66 -8.29 -14.91
CA ASP A 685 18.23 -9.27 -15.84
C ASP A 685 18.82 -10.46 -15.09
N ALA A 686 18.09 -11.59 -15.13
CA ALA A 686 18.50 -12.83 -14.49
C ALA A 686 19.78 -13.42 -15.09
N GLY A 687 20.05 -13.21 -16.38
CA GLY A 687 21.25 -13.71 -17.05
C GLY A 687 22.50 -12.96 -16.57
N LYS A 688 22.42 -11.64 -16.40
CA LYS A 688 23.49 -10.83 -15.79
C LYS A 688 23.75 -11.23 -14.34
N VAL A 689 22.69 -11.33 -13.53
CA VAL A 689 22.80 -11.74 -12.12
C VAL A 689 23.35 -13.16 -12.01
N TRP A 690 22.90 -14.08 -12.87
CA TRP A 690 23.45 -15.42 -12.92
C TRP A 690 24.94 -15.40 -13.21
N LYS A 691 25.43 -14.56 -14.12
CA LYS A 691 26.87 -14.39 -14.43
C LYS A 691 27.67 -13.65 -13.34
N GLY A 692 27.02 -13.16 -12.28
CA GLY A 692 27.63 -12.44 -11.17
C GLY A 692 27.65 -10.91 -11.34
N ASP A 693 27.03 -10.37 -12.39
CA ASP A 693 26.82 -8.94 -12.55
C ASP A 693 25.56 -8.52 -11.77
N GLU A 694 25.76 -8.04 -10.54
CA GLU A 694 24.69 -7.64 -9.64
C GLU A 694 23.94 -6.38 -10.08
N ARG A 695 24.41 -5.66 -11.12
CA ARG A 695 23.68 -4.52 -11.70
C ARG A 695 22.36 -4.93 -12.34
N GLY A 696 22.24 -6.21 -12.72
CA GLY A 696 20.98 -6.80 -13.20
C GLY A 696 19.95 -7.05 -12.08
N ARG A 697 20.28 -6.74 -10.81
CA ARG A 697 19.39 -6.79 -9.65
C ARG A 697 19.00 -5.37 -9.26
N VAL A 698 17.80 -4.97 -9.68
CA VAL A 698 17.25 -3.65 -9.38
C VAL A 698 15.97 -3.80 -8.55
N GLU A 699 15.99 -3.27 -7.34
CA GLU A 699 14.87 -3.28 -6.40
C GLU A 699 14.12 -1.95 -6.43
N LEU A 700 12.80 -2.00 -6.21
CA LEU A 700 11.96 -0.81 -6.09
C LEU A 700 11.28 -0.80 -4.73
N VAL A 701 11.47 0.29 -4.00
CA VAL A 701 10.72 0.64 -2.80
C VAL A 701 9.91 1.88 -3.12
N ALA A 702 8.63 1.67 -3.45
CA ALA A 702 7.74 2.76 -3.85
C ALA A 702 6.69 3.06 -2.78
N ASP A 703 6.30 4.32 -2.67
CA ASP A 703 5.17 4.73 -1.87
C ASP A 703 3.85 4.43 -2.59
N ASP A 704 3.24 3.30 -2.27
CA ASP A 704 1.96 2.87 -2.82
C ASP A 704 0.74 3.41 -2.05
N ARG A 705 0.96 4.32 -1.08
CA ARG A 705 -0.12 5.07 -0.41
C ARG A 705 -0.58 6.20 -1.33
N VAL A 706 -1.12 5.83 -2.47
CA VAL A 706 -1.65 6.78 -3.45
C VAL A 706 -3.07 7.14 -3.05
N GLU A 707 -3.34 8.45 -2.92
CA GLU A 707 -4.65 9.06 -2.62
C GLU A 707 -5.75 8.72 -3.64
#